data_AF-A0A8K0QLN4-F1
#
_entry.id   AF-A0A8K0QLN4-F1
#
_cell.length_a   1.000
_cell.length_b   1.000
_cell.length_c   1.000
_cell.angle_alpha   90.00
_cell.angle_beta   90.00
_cell.angle_gamma   90.00
#
_symmetry.space_group_name_H-M   'P 1'
#
loop_
_entity.id
_entity.type
_entity.pdbx_description
1 polymer ?
#
loop_
_entity_poly.entity_id
_entity_poly.type
_entity_poly.pdbx_seq_one_letter_code
_entity_poly.pdbx_strand_id
1 'polypeptide(L)'
;MASNAGDDTRVGFIGLGAMGLGMAGNLLAKSRYLVRGYDVYPPSVQKFVSQGGGDAKSAKDVAENSELLVCMVTNAQQIESVLFNEQDGALQVSPTFHETLQTRFTQAGRSDILVVDCPVSGGTKRAADGTLSIFASGTADALAKADEILHDMSQNLYIIPGGLGAASKVKMVNQLLVGTHIAAAAEAMGLATKAGLDTREVYKIITNAAGSSWAFENRVPHMLDGDWTPYSALDIFVKDMGIVVSTARTLQFPVPLASVAEQLYISGSSQGYGREDDAGLVRIFLPENPNGVQMSANRAAPQTNLTPGSTPLEISKIGMIGLGAMGQGIASSLLRAGYSVHGYDVVERAIDKFLTNTGKAAKASSPVDAIVGAELVVIMVQNAAQVDDLLFGPGKGAESLLSGAIVILNSTVPPSYVKSLAKRLEGLEKGISLIDAPVSGGVARAANGTLTVICSGDDAVISKTLSPLLAITGVASNLCHVQGGVGAASSVKLINQLLAGVHIAVAAEAMAFAARLGLDTRSLFETLKSAAAWSWMFENRVPQMLDADWTAHSALAIFVKDLGIVLDEARNCLYPAPLSAAAHTLYISGAARGLSHQSDAGVVRFYESMTGITVAEQAGSKDKEGSTSTDGPSTTIGVPAKKVPEPLPAKQTLDSLPAEYSTDVITSIQNVVDSREVPVLVVLDDDPTGTQTCHDIDVLMTWDAQALESEFGLDPKGFFILTNSRALPSSEARQLILEICENVKKAAEKTGKTVEIVLRGDSTLRGHLPEEPEAAEQAFGQFDGWVIAPFFFQGGRYTIDDVHYVKEGDVLVPASQTPFAQDATFGYKNSNLREYIQEKCGSRFDDSSFVSVTLDDIRLGGPSRVAERLLAAPAGPKTVLIVNAAAESDMHVFVSGLLKAEKEGRRYLFRTGAAFVSSRLGITGIPPLTLQDIQSSPVATPQPGGLIVAGSYVPKTTAQLKALREKRGDQLSVIELDVAGLIASAEAAEAVTLAAASEASEKIAAGQDVLVMTSRDLIKGHDALSSLNIGSKVAHALVRLVEEVCVRPRYIIAKGGITSSDTATKGLKMKRARVVGQAAPGVPLWKCDEETSRHRGVPYVVFPGNVGSDETLADIVKAWSGESA
;
A
#
# COMPACT_ATOMS: atom_id res chain seq x y z
N MET A 1 -9.40 -25.27 65.84
CA MET A 1 -9.04 -25.02 64.44
C MET A 1 -10.21 -25.52 63.60
N ALA A 2 -11.15 -24.63 63.25
CA ALA A 2 -12.27 -24.94 62.37
C ALA A 2 -11.89 -24.40 60.99
N SER A 3 -11.69 -25.29 60.02
CA SER A 3 -11.49 -24.95 58.61
C SER A 3 -12.79 -24.39 58.05
N ASN A 4 -12.76 -23.17 57.51
CA ASN A 4 -13.85 -22.66 56.67
C ASN A 4 -14.05 -23.63 55.50
N ALA A 5 -15.19 -24.32 55.48
CA ALA A 5 -15.71 -25.00 54.30
C ALA A 5 -16.08 -23.91 53.29
N GLY A 6 -15.26 -23.74 52.24
CA GLY A 6 -15.65 -22.96 51.06
C GLY A 6 -16.61 -23.80 50.22
N ASP A 7 -17.69 -23.19 49.72
CA ASP A 7 -18.64 -23.84 48.81
C ASP A 7 -17.90 -24.33 47.55
N ASP A 8 -17.83 -25.65 47.33
CA ASP A 8 -17.33 -26.22 46.09
C ASP A 8 -18.30 -25.90 44.95
N THR A 9 -17.79 -25.40 43.82
CA THR A 9 -18.62 -25.05 42.65
C THR A 9 -19.09 -26.31 41.95
N ARG A 10 -20.42 -26.45 41.75
CA ARG A 10 -21.01 -27.63 41.09
C ARG A 10 -21.01 -27.45 39.58
N VAL A 11 -20.26 -28.29 38.86
CA VAL A 11 -20.11 -28.23 37.41
C VAL A 11 -20.72 -29.46 36.76
N GLY A 12 -21.59 -29.24 35.78
CA GLY A 12 -22.21 -30.29 34.98
C GLY A 12 -21.57 -30.39 33.60
N PHE A 13 -21.30 -31.60 33.13
CA PHE A 13 -20.85 -31.87 31.76
C PHE A 13 -21.88 -32.71 31.02
N ILE A 14 -22.30 -32.21 29.86
CA ILE A 14 -23.11 -32.96 28.89
C ILE A 14 -22.25 -33.16 27.64
N GLY A 15 -21.95 -34.42 27.33
CA GLY A 15 -21.01 -34.80 26.27
C GLY A 15 -19.62 -35.12 26.81
N LEU A 16 -19.43 -36.33 27.34
CA LEU A 16 -18.15 -36.89 27.79
C LEU A 16 -17.44 -37.64 26.65
N GLY A 17 -17.58 -37.14 25.42
CA GLY A 17 -16.83 -37.63 24.27
C GLY A 17 -15.33 -37.39 24.42
N ALA A 18 -14.58 -37.54 23.33
CA ALA A 18 -13.11 -37.46 23.34
C ALA A 18 -12.57 -36.18 24.00
N MET A 19 -13.17 -35.02 23.72
CA MET A 19 -12.81 -33.73 24.33
C MET A 19 -13.41 -33.56 25.73
N GLY A 20 -14.72 -33.78 25.86
CA GLY A 20 -15.45 -33.47 27.09
C GLY A 20 -15.02 -34.32 28.28
N LEU A 21 -14.62 -35.58 28.08
CA LEU A 21 -14.05 -36.39 29.14
C LEU A 21 -12.72 -35.80 29.66
N GLY A 22 -11.87 -35.31 28.76
CA GLY A 22 -10.61 -34.67 29.13
C GLY A 22 -10.85 -33.39 29.93
N MET A 23 -11.76 -32.53 29.46
CA MET A 23 -12.13 -31.28 30.14
C MET A 23 -12.73 -31.54 31.53
N ALA A 24 -13.67 -32.47 31.64
CA ALA A 24 -14.30 -32.82 32.90
C ALA A 24 -13.28 -33.45 33.87
N GLY A 25 -12.38 -34.31 33.38
CA GLY A 25 -11.28 -34.88 34.16
C GLY A 25 -10.29 -33.84 34.66
N ASN A 26 -9.98 -32.82 33.86
CA ASN A 26 -9.13 -31.71 34.28
C ASN A 26 -9.72 -30.95 35.47
N LEU A 27 -11.00 -30.60 35.39
CA LEU A 27 -11.69 -29.90 36.47
C LEU A 27 -11.86 -30.77 37.71
N LEU A 28 -12.11 -32.07 37.55
CA LEU A 28 -12.13 -33.03 38.67
C LEU A 28 -10.82 -33.06 39.46
N ALA A 29 -9.68 -32.85 38.79
CA ALA A 29 -8.38 -32.83 39.45
C ALA A 29 -8.15 -31.58 40.33
N LYS A 30 -9.03 -30.57 40.24
CA LYS A 30 -8.96 -29.33 41.01
C LYS A 30 -9.95 -29.39 42.17
N SER A 31 -9.45 -29.26 43.40
CA SER A 31 -10.19 -29.51 44.65
C SER A 31 -11.38 -28.58 44.94
N ARG A 32 -11.72 -27.67 44.02
CA ARG A 32 -12.76 -26.66 44.16
C ARG A 32 -14.01 -26.94 43.33
N TYR A 33 -13.98 -27.98 42.49
CA TYR A 33 -15.08 -28.34 41.60
C TYR A 33 -15.67 -29.69 41.99
N LEU A 34 -17.00 -29.75 42.05
CA LEU A 34 -17.75 -31.00 42.08
C LEU A 34 -18.31 -31.24 40.69
N VAL A 35 -17.70 -32.16 39.93
CA VAL A 35 -18.06 -32.38 38.52
C VAL A 35 -18.96 -33.61 38.35
N ARG A 36 -20.12 -33.42 37.73
CA ARG A 36 -21.04 -34.50 37.31
C ARG A 36 -21.14 -34.53 35.79
N GLY A 37 -21.25 -35.72 35.21
CA GLY A 37 -21.17 -35.87 33.75
C GLY A 37 -22.16 -36.87 33.19
N TYR A 38 -22.72 -36.57 32.03
CA TYR A 38 -23.58 -37.46 31.25
C TYR A 38 -23.13 -37.51 29.77
N ASP A 39 -23.23 -38.68 29.18
CA ASP A 39 -23.07 -38.91 27.74
C ASP A 39 -24.04 -40.01 27.29
N VAL A 40 -24.52 -39.90 26.04
CA VAL A 40 -25.37 -40.93 25.41
C VAL A 40 -24.63 -42.24 25.20
N TYR A 41 -23.29 -42.23 25.26
CA TYR A 41 -22.42 -43.40 25.20
C TYR A 41 -22.01 -43.86 26.61
N PRO A 42 -22.62 -44.93 27.15
CA PRO A 42 -22.41 -45.36 28.54
C PRO A 42 -20.95 -45.61 28.94
N PRO A 43 -20.07 -46.15 28.07
CA PRO A 43 -18.66 -46.34 28.42
C PRO A 43 -17.92 -45.05 28.77
N SER A 44 -18.29 -43.90 28.19
CA SER A 44 -17.72 -42.60 28.55
C SER A 44 -18.08 -42.20 29.98
N VAL A 45 -19.34 -42.39 30.37
CA VAL A 45 -19.82 -42.13 31.74
C VAL A 45 -19.11 -43.05 32.74
N GLN A 46 -19.01 -44.34 32.45
CA GLN A 46 -18.32 -45.31 33.31
C GLN A 46 -16.84 -44.94 33.52
N LYS A 47 -16.17 -44.47 32.46
CA LYS A 47 -14.77 -44.02 32.53
C LYS A 47 -14.63 -42.72 33.34
N PHE A 48 -15.58 -41.81 33.23
CA PHE A 48 -15.59 -40.59 34.04
C PHE A 48 -15.82 -40.89 35.53
N VAL A 49 -16.78 -41.76 35.84
CA VAL A 49 -17.07 -42.19 37.21
C VAL A 49 -15.88 -42.92 37.84
N SER A 50 -15.16 -43.75 37.08
CA SER A 50 -13.96 -44.41 37.58
C SER A 50 -12.80 -43.46 37.87
N GLN A 51 -12.83 -42.23 37.35
CA GLN A 51 -11.90 -41.15 37.66
C GLN A 51 -12.32 -40.31 38.89
N GLY A 52 -13.42 -40.67 39.56
CA GLY A 52 -13.97 -39.96 40.71
C GLY A 52 -15.06 -38.93 40.36
N GLY A 53 -15.50 -38.90 39.11
CA GLY A 53 -16.61 -38.06 38.67
C GLY A 53 -17.97 -38.53 39.21
N GLY A 54 -18.88 -37.58 39.42
CA GLY A 54 -20.24 -37.91 39.84
C GLY A 54 -21.09 -38.45 38.67
N ASP A 55 -21.80 -39.55 38.93
CA ASP A 55 -22.73 -40.17 37.97
C ASP A 55 -24.00 -39.33 37.79
N ALA A 56 -24.54 -39.30 36.58
CA ALA A 56 -25.81 -38.67 36.25
C ALA A 56 -26.58 -39.53 35.25
N LYS A 57 -27.89 -39.66 35.47
CA LYS A 57 -28.74 -40.59 34.68
C LYS A 57 -29.25 -40.01 33.37
N SER A 58 -29.20 -38.68 33.22
CA SER A 58 -29.68 -37.95 32.03
C SER A 58 -29.05 -36.56 31.97
N ALA A 59 -29.20 -35.88 30.82
CA ALA A 59 -28.83 -34.47 30.68
C ALA A 59 -29.59 -33.57 31.67
N LYS A 60 -30.87 -33.88 31.93
CA LYS A 60 -31.68 -33.23 32.98
C LYS A 60 -31.08 -33.35 34.38
N ASP A 61 -30.68 -34.55 34.77
CA ASP A 61 -30.08 -34.81 36.09
C ASP A 61 -28.77 -34.03 36.28
N VAL A 62 -27.95 -33.91 35.24
CA VAL A 62 -26.76 -33.04 35.25
C VAL A 62 -27.16 -31.58 35.47
N ALA A 63 -28.12 -31.07 34.70
CA ALA A 63 -28.52 -29.66 34.75
C ALA A 63 -29.15 -29.26 36.09
N GLU A 64 -30.01 -30.10 36.68
CA GLU A 64 -30.68 -29.82 37.98
C GLU A 64 -29.70 -29.74 39.16
N ASN A 65 -28.53 -30.36 39.05
CA ASN A 65 -27.55 -30.46 40.13
C ASN A 65 -26.30 -29.58 39.92
N SER A 66 -26.30 -28.71 38.92
CA SER A 66 -25.12 -27.91 38.53
C SER A 66 -25.39 -26.41 38.59
N GLU A 67 -24.38 -25.65 38.98
CA GLU A 67 -24.36 -24.17 38.93
C GLU A 67 -23.83 -23.68 37.57
N LEU A 68 -22.88 -24.42 37.01
CA LEU A 68 -22.30 -24.20 35.69
C LEU A 68 -22.50 -25.44 34.84
N LEU A 69 -23.00 -25.29 33.62
CA LEU A 69 -23.25 -26.39 32.69
C LEU A 69 -22.40 -26.24 31.43
N VAL A 70 -21.52 -27.21 31.19
CA VAL A 70 -20.71 -27.31 29.97
C VAL A 70 -21.36 -28.31 29.01
N CYS A 71 -21.70 -27.85 27.82
CA CYS A 71 -22.21 -28.70 26.74
C CYS A 71 -21.12 -28.89 25.68
N MET A 72 -20.56 -30.10 25.60
CA MET A 72 -19.45 -30.44 24.70
C MET A 72 -19.86 -31.57 23.75
N VAL A 73 -20.70 -31.23 22.78
CA VAL A 73 -21.24 -32.17 21.76
C VAL A 73 -20.76 -31.79 20.35
N THR A 74 -20.98 -32.68 19.37
CA THR A 74 -20.33 -32.56 18.05
C THR A 74 -21.01 -31.60 17.07
N ASN A 75 -22.32 -31.34 17.20
CA ASN A 75 -23.06 -30.46 16.29
C ASN A 75 -24.30 -29.83 16.96
N ALA A 76 -24.90 -28.85 16.28
CA ALA A 76 -26.08 -28.12 16.76
C ALA A 76 -27.30 -29.02 17.00
N GLN A 77 -27.51 -30.06 16.19
CA GLN A 77 -28.62 -31.00 16.37
C GLN A 77 -28.49 -31.78 17.68
N GLN A 78 -27.26 -32.14 18.08
CA GLN A 78 -27.02 -32.76 19.38
C GLN A 78 -27.27 -31.78 20.51
N ILE A 79 -26.85 -30.50 20.39
CA ILE A 79 -27.15 -29.45 21.39
C ILE A 79 -28.68 -29.34 21.57
N GLU A 80 -29.44 -29.33 20.48
CA GLU A 80 -30.91 -29.30 20.57
C GLU A 80 -31.47 -30.53 21.28
N SER A 81 -30.98 -31.72 20.94
CA SER A 81 -31.43 -32.97 21.55
C SER A 81 -31.12 -33.04 23.05
N VAL A 82 -29.95 -32.59 23.50
CA VAL A 82 -29.61 -32.66 24.93
C VAL A 82 -30.23 -31.54 25.76
N LEU A 83 -30.50 -30.38 25.16
CA LEU A 83 -31.08 -29.25 25.89
C LEU A 83 -32.61 -29.24 25.91
N PHE A 84 -33.28 -29.72 24.85
CA PHE A 84 -34.72 -29.47 24.64
C PHE A 84 -35.58 -30.73 24.40
N ASN A 85 -35.04 -31.94 24.62
CA ASN A 85 -35.85 -33.17 24.55
C ASN A 85 -36.92 -33.21 25.66
N GLU A 86 -38.17 -33.49 25.30
CA GLU A 86 -39.33 -33.52 26.21
C GLU A 86 -39.23 -34.56 27.33
N GLN A 87 -38.47 -35.65 27.14
CA GLN A 87 -38.33 -36.72 28.15
C GLN A 87 -37.15 -36.52 29.12
N ASP A 88 -35.97 -36.17 28.61
CA ASP A 88 -34.69 -36.24 29.33
C ASP A 88 -33.74 -35.06 29.06
N GLY A 89 -34.19 -34.05 28.31
CA GLY A 89 -33.43 -32.84 28.02
C GLY A 89 -33.24 -31.94 29.25
N ALA A 90 -32.18 -31.13 29.25
CA ALA A 90 -31.87 -30.20 30.33
C ALA A 90 -33.01 -29.19 30.60
N LEU A 91 -33.87 -28.91 29.62
CA LEU A 91 -35.09 -28.10 29.72
C LEU A 91 -36.27 -28.77 28.99
N GLN A 92 -37.47 -28.71 29.57
CA GLN A 92 -38.70 -29.30 29.02
C GLN A 92 -39.47 -28.31 28.12
N VAL A 93 -38.95 -27.98 26.93
CA VAL A 93 -39.61 -27.06 25.97
C VAL A 93 -39.42 -27.50 24.52
N SER A 94 -40.48 -27.51 23.71
CA SER A 94 -40.52 -28.01 22.30
C SER A 94 -39.93 -26.99 21.26
N PRO A 95 -39.41 -27.39 20.07
CA PRO A 95 -38.35 -26.65 19.34
C PRO A 95 -38.77 -25.74 18.14
N THR A 96 -37.96 -24.71 17.79
CA THR A 96 -37.76 -24.08 16.44
C THR A 96 -36.46 -23.20 16.35
N PHE A 97 -35.64 -23.38 15.29
CA PHE A 97 -34.21 -22.99 14.97
C PHE A 97 -33.76 -21.51 15.25
N HIS A 98 -32.79 -21.24 16.15
CA HIS A 98 -31.34 -20.85 16.02
C HIS A 98 -30.99 -19.42 15.52
N GLU A 99 -30.84 -18.50 16.46
CA GLU A 99 -29.69 -17.57 16.61
C GLU A 99 -29.63 -17.03 18.06
N THR A 100 -30.25 -17.80 18.96
CA THR A 100 -31.09 -17.19 19.99
C THR A 100 -31.21 -18.14 21.17
N LEU A 101 -30.14 -18.85 21.57
CA LEU A 101 -30.20 -19.74 22.74
C LEU A 101 -30.66 -18.96 23.99
N GLN A 102 -30.14 -17.73 24.15
CA GLN A 102 -30.62 -16.77 25.15
C GLN A 102 -32.08 -16.34 24.93
N THR A 103 -32.50 -16.06 23.69
CA THR A 103 -33.90 -15.69 23.41
C THR A 103 -34.84 -16.87 23.63
N ARG A 104 -34.40 -18.11 23.40
CA ARG A 104 -35.16 -19.33 23.68
C ARG A 104 -35.29 -19.54 25.18
N PHE A 105 -34.22 -19.37 25.95
CA PHE A 105 -34.32 -19.36 27.41
C PHE A 105 -35.28 -18.27 27.88
N THR A 106 -35.25 -17.09 27.27
CA THR A 106 -36.20 -16.01 27.56
C THR A 106 -37.64 -16.41 27.22
N GLN A 107 -37.89 -17.02 26.05
CA GLN A 107 -39.21 -17.52 25.63
C GLN A 107 -39.71 -18.66 26.52
N ALA A 108 -38.81 -19.47 27.07
CA ALA A 108 -39.09 -20.51 28.05
C ALA A 108 -39.31 -19.97 29.49
N GLY A 109 -39.27 -18.64 29.69
CA GLY A 109 -39.40 -18.01 31.01
C GLY A 109 -38.17 -18.17 31.91
N ARG A 110 -37.02 -18.53 31.32
CA ARG A 110 -35.74 -18.79 32.00
C ARG A 110 -34.66 -17.77 31.63
N SER A 111 -35.02 -16.48 31.63
CA SER A 111 -34.06 -15.40 31.38
C SER A 111 -32.95 -15.30 32.45
N ASP A 112 -33.07 -16.06 33.55
CA ASP A 112 -32.05 -16.23 34.58
C ASP A 112 -30.83 -17.04 34.12
N ILE A 113 -30.97 -17.84 33.07
CA ILE A 113 -29.86 -18.62 32.51
C ILE A 113 -29.00 -17.71 31.62
N LEU A 114 -27.71 -17.62 31.97
CA LEU A 114 -26.72 -16.88 31.20
C LEU A 114 -25.95 -17.84 30.27
N VAL A 115 -25.70 -17.40 29.04
CA VAL A 115 -25.02 -18.20 28.02
C VAL A 115 -23.66 -17.60 27.68
N VAL A 116 -22.67 -18.48 27.50
CA VAL A 116 -21.38 -18.15 26.91
C VAL A 116 -21.14 -19.09 25.73
N ASP A 117 -20.85 -18.51 24.57
CA ASP A 117 -20.42 -19.22 23.37
C ASP A 117 -18.91 -19.47 23.46
N CYS A 118 -18.50 -20.74 23.57
CA CYS A 118 -17.13 -21.15 23.91
C CYS A 118 -16.56 -22.23 22.97
N PRO A 119 -16.43 -22.02 21.65
CA PRO A 119 -15.74 -22.98 20.79
C PRO A 119 -14.27 -23.16 21.20
N VAL A 120 -13.82 -24.42 21.23
CA VAL A 120 -12.50 -24.80 21.73
C VAL A 120 -11.59 -25.36 20.63
N SER A 121 -10.27 -25.30 20.87
CA SER A 121 -9.21 -25.87 20.02
C SER A 121 -8.11 -26.48 20.89
N GLY A 122 -7.46 -27.55 20.41
CA GLY A 122 -6.28 -28.13 21.06
C GLY A 122 -6.27 -29.66 21.17
N GLY A 123 -7.38 -30.33 20.81
CA GLY A 123 -7.47 -31.79 20.86
C GLY A 123 -7.56 -32.36 22.28
N THR A 124 -7.68 -33.68 22.36
CA THR A 124 -8.02 -34.43 23.59
C THR A 124 -6.96 -34.29 24.68
N LYS A 125 -5.67 -34.23 24.29
CA LYS A 125 -4.56 -34.07 25.22
C LYS A 125 -4.61 -32.71 25.92
N ARG A 126 -4.72 -31.62 25.16
CA ARG A 126 -4.81 -30.27 25.75
C ARG A 126 -6.08 -30.09 26.58
N ALA A 127 -7.17 -30.78 26.24
CA ALA A 127 -8.37 -30.83 27.06
C ALA A 127 -8.12 -31.45 28.44
N ALA A 128 -7.43 -32.58 28.49
CA ALA A 128 -7.05 -33.23 29.76
C ALA A 128 -6.06 -32.40 30.57
N ASP A 129 -5.12 -31.73 29.90
CA ASP A 129 -4.10 -30.90 30.53
C ASP A 129 -4.63 -29.53 30.98
N GLY A 130 -5.86 -29.14 30.59
CA GLY A 130 -6.42 -27.81 30.88
C GLY A 130 -5.72 -26.69 30.12
N THR A 131 -5.14 -27.01 28.95
CA THR A 131 -4.32 -26.09 28.16
C THR A 131 -4.97 -25.76 26.82
N LEU A 132 -6.31 -25.84 26.72
CA LEU A 132 -7.03 -25.53 25.48
C LEU A 132 -6.83 -24.08 25.05
N SER A 133 -7.09 -23.82 23.76
CA SER A 133 -7.40 -22.48 23.28
C SER A 133 -8.91 -22.34 23.18
N ILE A 134 -9.48 -21.40 23.94
CA ILE A 134 -10.92 -21.17 24.02
C ILE A 134 -11.22 -19.77 23.49
N PHE A 135 -12.13 -19.66 22.53
CA PHE A 135 -12.73 -18.38 22.15
C PHE A 135 -14.04 -18.25 22.91
N ALA A 136 -14.23 -17.21 23.71
CA ALA A 136 -15.41 -17.03 24.55
C ALA A 136 -16.12 -15.72 24.20
N SER A 137 -17.45 -15.75 24.06
CA SER A 137 -18.27 -14.55 23.86
C SER A 137 -19.61 -14.67 24.57
N GLY A 138 -20.12 -13.57 25.11
CA GLY A 138 -21.35 -13.54 25.91
C GLY A 138 -21.57 -12.16 26.54
N THR A 139 -22.61 -12.02 27.35
CA THR A 139 -22.79 -10.81 28.18
C THR A 139 -21.69 -10.70 29.23
N ALA A 140 -21.36 -9.49 29.68
CA ALA A 140 -20.35 -9.26 30.73
C ALA A 140 -20.61 -10.12 31.99
N ASP A 141 -21.86 -10.20 32.43
CA ASP A 141 -22.25 -11.01 33.60
C ASP A 141 -22.02 -12.52 33.38
N ALA A 142 -22.31 -13.01 32.17
CA ALA A 142 -22.10 -14.42 31.81
C ALA A 142 -20.61 -14.77 31.80
N LEU A 143 -19.80 -13.89 31.20
CA LEU A 143 -18.35 -14.06 31.14
C LEU A 143 -17.74 -13.97 32.54
N ALA A 144 -18.15 -13.02 33.38
CA ALA A 144 -17.67 -12.88 34.75
C ALA A 144 -17.97 -14.12 35.60
N LYS A 145 -19.16 -14.73 35.45
CA LYS A 145 -19.50 -15.97 36.16
C LYS A 145 -18.75 -17.20 35.63
N ALA A 146 -18.39 -17.21 34.36
CA ALA A 146 -17.67 -18.32 33.73
C ALA A 146 -16.14 -18.13 33.75
N ASP A 147 -15.63 -16.98 34.19
CA ASP A 147 -14.23 -16.58 34.03
C ASP A 147 -13.26 -17.62 34.60
N GLU A 148 -13.55 -18.07 35.82
CA GLU A 148 -12.67 -18.98 36.56
C GLU A 148 -12.59 -20.38 35.92
N ILE A 149 -13.74 -20.95 35.55
CA ILE A 149 -13.78 -22.27 34.87
C ILE A 149 -13.16 -22.20 33.47
N LEU A 150 -13.32 -21.08 32.75
CA LEU A 150 -12.74 -20.89 31.42
C LEU A 150 -11.21 -20.80 31.50
N HIS A 151 -10.67 -20.04 32.46
CA HIS A 151 -9.23 -20.00 32.73
C HIS A 151 -8.70 -21.36 33.16
N ASP A 152 -9.45 -22.09 33.99
CA ASP A 152 -9.02 -23.39 34.47
C ASP A 152 -8.96 -24.47 33.38
N MET A 153 -9.71 -24.32 32.29
CA MET A 153 -9.70 -25.25 31.15
C MET A 153 -8.80 -24.80 30.00
N SER A 154 -8.18 -23.61 30.08
CA SER A 154 -7.45 -23.01 28.97
C SER A 154 -6.05 -22.54 29.33
N GLN A 155 -5.16 -22.61 28.34
CA GLN A 155 -3.90 -21.87 28.36
C GLN A 155 -4.06 -20.54 27.62
N ASN A 156 -4.87 -20.53 26.56
CA ASN A 156 -5.14 -19.35 25.76
C ASN A 156 -6.65 -19.08 25.78
N LEU A 157 -7.08 -18.06 26.53
CA LEU A 157 -8.47 -17.61 26.56
C LEU A 157 -8.62 -16.31 25.77
N TYR A 158 -9.43 -16.35 24.71
CA TYR A 158 -9.72 -15.18 23.87
C TYR A 158 -11.15 -14.71 24.12
N ILE A 159 -11.30 -13.54 24.72
CA ILE A 159 -12.62 -12.92 24.91
C ILE A 159 -12.99 -12.14 23.66
N ILE A 160 -13.99 -12.62 22.93
CA ILE A 160 -14.41 -12.07 21.65
C ILE A 160 -15.58 -11.10 21.84
N PRO A 161 -15.43 -9.82 21.44
CA PRO A 161 -16.51 -8.84 21.49
C PRO A 161 -17.58 -9.14 20.43
N GLY A 162 -18.79 -8.59 20.63
CA GLY A 162 -19.92 -8.77 19.69
C GLY A 162 -21.06 -9.65 20.21
N GLY A 163 -20.98 -10.09 21.47
CA GLY A 163 -22.03 -10.89 22.11
C GLY A 163 -22.07 -12.34 21.63
N LEU A 164 -23.17 -13.03 21.91
CA LEU A 164 -23.32 -14.45 21.58
C LEU A 164 -23.16 -14.72 20.08
N GLY A 165 -22.42 -15.79 19.76
CA GLY A 165 -22.14 -16.20 18.39
C GLY A 165 -20.90 -15.57 17.78
N ALA A 166 -20.33 -14.52 18.39
CA ALA A 166 -19.11 -13.89 17.89
C ALA A 166 -17.90 -14.85 17.95
N ALA A 167 -17.75 -15.60 19.05
CA ALA A 167 -16.68 -16.59 19.19
C ALA A 167 -16.81 -17.73 18.16
N SER A 168 -18.02 -18.22 17.92
CA SER A 168 -18.31 -19.20 16.87
C SER A 168 -17.99 -18.68 15.46
N LYS A 169 -18.29 -17.42 15.16
CA LYS A 169 -17.91 -16.77 13.88
C LYS A 169 -16.39 -16.66 13.74
N VAL A 170 -15.67 -16.21 14.80
CA VAL A 170 -14.20 -16.17 14.81
C VAL A 170 -13.61 -17.55 14.57
N LYS A 171 -14.13 -18.58 15.27
CA LYS A 171 -13.71 -19.98 15.09
C LYS A 171 -13.94 -20.45 13.66
N MET A 172 -15.03 -20.06 13.02
CA MET A 172 -15.31 -20.40 11.63
C MET A 172 -14.26 -19.84 10.68
N VAL A 173 -13.89 -18.56 10.83
CA VAL A 173 -12.82 -17.95 10.02
C VAL A 173 -11.46 -18.60 10.31
N ASN A 174 -11.19 -18.96 11.58
CA ASN A 174 -10.01 -19.75 11.94
C ASN A 174 -9.98 -21.10 11.21
N GLN A 175 -11.10 -21.85 11.19
CA GLN A 175 -11.15 -23.15 10.53
C GLN A 175 -11.03 -23.03 9.00
N LEU A 176 -11.57 -21.97 8.39
CA LEU A 176 -11.37 -21.67 6.97
C LEU A 176 -9.87 -21.58 6.64
N LEU A 177 -9.13 -20.78 7.41
CA LEU A 177 -7.69 -20.60 7.24
C LEU A 177 -6.92 -21.91 7.50
N VAL A 178 -7.13 -22.55 8.65
CA VAL A 178 -6.41 -23.77 9.03
C VAL A 178 -6.64 -24.90 8.03
N GLY A 179 -7.88 -25.19 7.66
CA GLY A 179 -8.20 -26.27 6.73
C GLY A 179 -7.61 -26.02 5.34
N THR A 180 -7.66 -24.78 4.86
CA THR A 180 -7.04 -24.43 3.57
C THR A 180 -5.53 -24.49 3.63
N HIS A 181 -4.89 -24.06 4.73
CA HIS A 181 -3.44 -24.15 4.91
C HIS A 181 -2.94 -25.61 4.96
N ILE A 182 -3.66 -26.51 5.63
CA ILE A 182 -3.32 -27.95 5.64
C ILE A 182 -3.44 -28.54 4.24
N ALA A 183 -4.53 -28.23 3.52
CA ALA A 183 -4.72 -28.70 2.15
C ALA A 183 -3.67 -28.13 1.17
N ALA A 184 -3.26 -26.86 1.36
CA ALA A 184 -2.18 -26.25 0.59
C ALA A 184 -0.83 -26.92 0.88
N ALA A 185 -0.54 -27.27 2.15
CA ALA A 185 0.65 -28.03 2.52
C ALA A 185 0.66 -29.43 1.88
N ALA A 186 -0.49 -30.11 1.84
CA ALA A 186 -0.63 -31.41 1.16
C ALA A 186 -0.37 -31.31 -0.35
N GLU A 187 -0.97 -30.32 -1.04
CA GLU A 187 -0.73 -30.07 -2.47
C GLU A 187 0.75 -29.71 -2.75
N ALA A 188 1.34 -28.88 -1.89
CA ALA A 188 2.74 -28.47 -1.99
C ALA A 188 3.71 -29.66 -1.85
N MET A 189 3.54 -30.48 -0.81
CA MET A 189 4.43 -31.62 -0.53
C MET A 189 4.24 -32.78 -1.52
N GLY A 190 3.02 -32.98 -2.02
CA GLY A 190 2.76 -33.90 -3.12
C GLY A 190 3.46 -33.45 -4.40
N LEU A 191 3.37 -32.17 -4.76
CA LEU A 191 4.06 -31.62 -5.93
C LEU A 191 5.59 -31.68 -5.77
N ALA A 192 6.11 -31.38 -4.57
CA ALA A 192 7.55 -31.51 -4.27
C ALA A 192 8.04 -32.94 -4.49
N THR A 193 7.27 -33.92 -4.03
CA THR A 193 7.55 -35.34 -4.24
C THR A 193 7.53 -35.70 -5.73
N LYS A 194 6.51 -35.24 -6.47
CA LYS A 194 6.38 -35.50 -7.92
C LYS A 194 7.51 -34.85 -8.72
N ALA A 195 7.99 -33.68 -8.28
CA ALA A 195 9.14 -32.98 -8.85
C ALA A 195 10.49 -33.66 -8.50
N GLY A 196 10.49 -34.69 -7.65
CA GLY A 196 11.67 -35.47 -7.29
C GLY A 196 12.57 -34.81 -6.24
N LEU A 197 12.06 -33.82 -5.50
CA LEU A 197 12.80 -33.12 -4.46
C LEU A 197 12.95 -33.95 -3.19
N ASP A 198 13.98 -33.65 -2.39
CA ASP A 198 14.03 -34.06 -0.98
C ASP A 198 13.03 -33.23 -0.18
N THR A 199 11.97 -33.90 0.27
CA THR A 199 10.87 -33.26 0.99
C THR A 199 11.25 -32.79 2.39
N ARG A 200 12.27 -33.38 3.02
CA ARG A 200 12.78 -32.93 4.32
C ARG A 200 13.61 -31.66 4.17
N GLU A 201 14.34 -31.53 3.08
CA GLU A 201 15.03 -30.28 2.69
C GLU A 201 14.03 -29.16 2.35
N VAL A 202 13.01 -29.46 1.55
CA VAL A 202 11.90 -28.53 1.23
C VAL A 202 11.26 -28.01 2.51
N TYR A 203 10.94 -28.89 3.46
CA TYR A 203 10.35 -28.50 4.75
C TYR A 203 11.24 -27.51 5.52
N LYS A 204 12.54 -27.79 5.64
CA LYS A 204 13.49 -26.92 6.37
C LYS A 204 13.59 -25.52 5.74
N ILE A 205 13.63 -25.45 4.41
CA ILE A 205 13.74 -24.18 3.68
C ILE A 205 12.45 -23.38 3.82
N ILE A 206 11.28 -24.00 3.60
CA ILE A 206 9.99 -23.31 3.59
C ILE A 206 9.58 -22.81 4.97
N THR A 207 9.94 -23.53 6.04
CA THR A 207 9.69 -23.11 7.44
C THR A 207 10.24 -21.70 7.73
N ASN A 208 11.30 -21.28 7.02
CA ASN A 208 11.92 -19.97 7.18
C ASN A 208 11.64 -19.04 5.98
N ALA A 209 10.60 -19.31 5.20
CA ALA A 209 10.27 -18.59 3.99
C ALA A 209 8.82 -18.11 3.95
N ALA A 210 8.51 -17.32 2.93
CA ALA A 210 7.21 -16.72 2.65
C ALA A 210 6.04 -17.73 2.61
N GLY A 211 6.31 -18.99 2.27
CA GLY A 211 5.32 -20.06 2.23
C GLY A 211 4.98 -20.68 3.60
N SER A 212 5.65 -20.30 4.70
CA SER A 212 5.39 -20.94 6.01
C SER A 212 3.99 -20.63 6.57
N SER A 213 3.46 -21.59 7.31
CA SER A 213 2.26 -21.47 8.14
C SER A 213 2.35 -22.42 9.32
N TRP A 214 1.54 -22.17 10.35
CA TRP A 214 1.46 -23.08 11.49
C TRP A 214 1.06 -24.50 11.04
N ALA A 215 0.14 -24.60 10.08
CA ALA A 215 -0.29 -25.88 9.51
C ALA A 215 0.86 -26.60 8.78
N PHE A 216 1.69 -25.87 8.03
CA PHE A 216 2.86 -26.44 7.36
C PHE A 216 3.86 -26.97 8.38
N GLU A 217 4.24 -26.15 9.36
CA GLU A 217 5.18 -26.51 10.43
C GLU A 217 4.70 -27.69 11.28
N ASN A 218 3.38 -27.78 11.51
CA ASN A 218 2.83 -28.82 12.37
C ASN A 218 2.49 -30.12 11.63
N ARG A 219 1.95 -30.07 10.40
CA ARG A 219 1.45 -31.26 9.68
C ARG A 219 2.47 -31.90 8.75
N VAL A 220 3.37 -31.13 8.14
CA VAL A 220 4.37 -31.70 7.23
C VAL A 220 5.28 -32.72 7.93
N PRO A 221 5.71 -32.55 9.20
CA PRO A 221 6.45 -33.59 9.91
C PRO A 221 5.76 -34.96 9.92
N HIS A 222 4.44 -35.00 10.10
CA HIS A 222 3.67 -36.25 10.05
C HIS A 222 3.73 -36.88 8.65
N MET A 223 3.68 -36.07 7.58
CA MET A 223 3.84 -36.54 6.20
C MET A 223 5.25 -37.06 5.91
N LEU A 224 6.28 -36.41 6.45
CA LEU A 224 7.69 -36.80 6.31
C LEU A 224 8.00 -38.11 7.03
N ASP A 225 7.32 -38.36 8.15
CA ASP A 225 7.54 -39.54 8.98
C ASP A 225 6.54 -40.65 8.68
N GLY A 226 5.50 -40.37 7.88
CA GLY A 226 4.42 -41.32 7.55
C GLY A 226 3.57 -41.70 8.78
N ASP A 227 3.48 -40.81 9.78
CA ASP A 227 2.69 -41.03 10.99
C ASP A 227 1.27 -40.52 10.79
N TRP A 228 0.32 -41.45 10.74
CA TRP A 228 -1.10 -41.16 10.56
C TRP A 228 -1.91 -41.28 11.85
N THR A 229 -1.22 -41.34 13.00
CA THR A 229 -1.87 -41.36 14.32
C THR A 229 -2.72 -40.09 14.50
N PRO A 230 -4.03 -40.20 14.73
CA PRO A 230 -4.92 -39.05 14.66
C PRO A 230 -4.76 -38.15 15.90
N TYR A 231 -3.96 -37.10 15.78
CA TYR A 231 -3.97 -35.96 16.71
C TYR A 231 -5.11 -35.01 16.37
N SER A 232 -5.42 -34.92 15.07
CA SER A 232 -6.61 -34.27 14.51
C SER A 232 -7.08 -35.10 13.31
N ALA A 233 -8.23 -35.75 13.41
CA ALA A 233 -8.71 -36.65 12.36
C ALA A 233 -9.14 -35.88 11.10
N LEU A 234 -8.93 -36.46 9.92
CA LEU A 234 -9.29 -35.86 8.63
C LEU A 234 -10.79 -35.50 8.55
N ASP A 235 -11.67 -36.34 9.09
CA ASP A 235 -13.13 -36.09 9.12
C ASP A 235 -13.52 -34.86 9.97
N ILE A 236 -12.63 -34.37 10.85
CA ILE A 236 -12.86 -33.09 11.55
C ILE A 236 -12.93 -31.95 10.53
N PHE A 237 -12.06 -31.96 9.52
CA PHE A 237 -12.05 -30.93 8.48
C PHE A 237 -13.13 -31.15 7.42
N VAL A 238 -13.62 -32.38 7.19
CA VAL A 238 -14.86 -32.59 6.42
C VAL A 238 -16.02 -31.83 7.08
N LYS A 239 -16.15 -31.96 8.40
CA LYS A 239 -17.20 -31.29 9.18
C LYS A 239 -16.96 -29.77 9.27
N ASP A 240 -15.77 -29.32 9.65
CA ASP A 240 -15.48 -27.90 9.87
C ASP A 240 -15.52 -27.08 8.57
N MET A 241 -14.94 -27.59 7.47
CA MET A 241 -15.04 -26.92 6.17
C MET A 241 -16.47 -26.94 5.65
N GLY A 242 -17.24 -28.01 5.91
CA GLY A 242 -18.67 -28.06 5.61
C GLY A 242 -19.49 -27.00 6.34
N ILE A 243 -19.14 -26.66 7.60
CA ILE A 243 -19.76 -25.55 8.33
C ILE A 243 -19.42 -24.21 7.66
N VAL A 244 -18.15 -23.99 7.29
CA VAL A 244 -17.71 -22.77 6.61
C VAL A 244 -18.47 -22.57 5.30
N VAL A 245 -18.47 -23.59 4.42
CA VAL A 245 -19.07 -23.52 3.09
C VAL A 245 -20.60 -23.41 3.17
N SER A 246 -21.24 -24.14 4.08
CA SER A 246 -22.71 -24.03 4.26
C SER A 246 -23.15 -22.67 4.82
N THR A 247 -22.37 -22.09 5.74
CA THR A 247 -22.63 -20.74 6.25
C THR A 247 -22.42 -19.70 5.16
N ALA A 248 -21.32 -19.78 4.41
CA ALA A 248 -21.05 -18.89 3.29
C ALA A 248 -22.16 -18.95 2.24
N ARG A 249 -22.67 -20.16 1.92
CA ARG A 249 -23.82 -20.36 1.04
C ARG A 249 -25.08 -19.68 1.58
N THR A 250 -25.36 -19.81 2.87
CA THR A 250 -26.50 -19.15 3.54
C THR A 250 -26.41 -17.63 3.45
N LEU A 251 -25.19 -17.09 3.54
CA LEU A 251 -24.90 -15.65 3.42
C LEU A 251 -24.75 -15.16 1.98
N GLN A 252 -24.88 -16.06 0.99
CA GLN A 252 -24.64 -15.82 -0.43
C GLN A 252 -23.24 -15.23 -0.70
N PHE A 253 -22.25 -15.70 0.03
CA PHE A 253 -20.86 -15.25 -0.07
C PHE A 253 -19.98 -16.36 -0.68
N PRO A 254 -19.17 -16.07 -1.70
CA PRO A 254 -18.31 -17.08 -2.32
C PRO A 254 -17.07 -17.34 -1.46
N VAL A 255 -16.75 -18.61 -1.24
CA VAL A 255 -15.51 -19.07 -0.58
C VAL A 255 -14.80 -20.11 -1.45
N PRO A 256 -14.29 -19.73 -2.64
CA PRO A 256 -13.78 -20.70 -3.62
C PRO A 256 -12.62 -21.56 -3.09
N LEU A 257 -11.69 -21.01 -2.29
CA LEU A 257 -10.59 -21.78 -1.73
C LEU A 257 -11.07 -22.73 -0.64
N ALA A 258 -11.94 -22.26 0.27
CA ALA A 258 -12.54 -23.13 1.28
C ALA A 258 -13.36 -24.25 0.65
N SER A 259 -14.07 -23.97 -0.45
CA SER A 259 -14.87 -24.96 -1.19
C SER A 259 -13.98 -26.03 -1.83
N VAL A 260 -12.85 -25.63 -2.43
CA VAL A 260 -11.87 -26.60 -2.96
C VAL A 260 -11.30 -27.46 -1.84
N ALA A 261 -10.90 -26.84 -0.73
CA ALA A 261 -10.36 -27.57 0.42
C ALA A 261 -11.39 -28.58 1.00
N GLU A 262 -12.66 -28.19 1.16
CA GLU A 262 -13.75 -29.09 1.56
C GLU A 262 -13.82 -30.34 0.66
N GLN A 263 -13.79 -30.15 -0.66
CA GLN A 263 -13.85 -31.26 -1.61
C GLN A 263 -12.62 -32.18 -1.53
N LEU A 264 -11.43 -31.64 -1.25
CA LEU A 264 -10.22 -32.45 -1.02
C LEU A 264 -10.38 -33.33 0.23
N TYR A 265 -10.92 -32.78 1.33
CA TYR A 265 -11.19 -33.56 2.54
C TYR A 265 -12.24 -34.64 2.31
N ILE A 266 -13.34 -34.33 1.60
CA ILE A 266 -14.35 -35.33 1.23
C ILE A 266 -13.72 -36.46 0.40
N SER A 267 -12.85 -36.12 -0.55
CA SER A 267 -12.11 -37.10 -1.34
C SER A 267 -11.24 -38.00 -0.47
N GLY A 268 -10.45 -37.43 0.46
CA GLY A 268 -9.63 -38.21 1.39
C GLY A 268 -10.46 -39.13 2.30
N SER A 269 -11.59 -38.64 2.83
CA SER A 269 -12.50 -39.45 3.65
C SER A 269 -13.11 -40.60 2.84
N SER A 270 -13.51 -40.35 1.59
CA SER A 270 -14.05 -41.39 0.69
C SER A 270 -13.04 -42.50 0.35
N GLN A 271 -11.74 -42.21 0.47
CA GLN A 271 -10.65 -43.17 0.28
C GLN A 271 -10.32 -43.94 1.58
N GLY A 272 -11.07 -43.72 2.66
CA GLY A 272 -10.91 -44.41 3.94
C GLY A 272 -9.99 -43.71 4.94
N TYR A 273 -9.47 -42.53 4.64
CA TYR A 273 -8.53 -41.81 5.50
C TYR A 273 -9.22 -40.97 6.60
N GLY A 274 -10.55 -40.98 6.67
CA GLY A 274 -11.33 -40.08 7.55
C GLY A 274 -10.97 -40.16 9.04
N ARG A 275 -10.60 -41.34 9.53
CA ARG A 275 -10.22 -41.58 10.95
C ARG A 275 -8.74 -41.38 11.25
N GLU A 276 -7.93 -41.11 10.24
CA GLU A 276 -6.49 -40.90 10.37
C GLU A 276 -6.17 -39.41 10.51
N ASP A 277 -4.92 -39.08 10.84
CA ASP A 277 -4.46 -37.69 10.95
C ASP A 277 -4.73 -36.89 9.66
N ASP A 278 -5.13 -35.63 9.80
CA ASP A 278 -5.47 -34.75 8.68
C ASP A 278 -4.27 -34.47 7.75
N ALA A 279 -3.03 -34.67 8.20
CA ALA A 279 -1.83 -34.67 7.36
C ALA A 279 -1.85 -35.76 6.30
N GLY A 280 -2.61 -36.84 6.53
CA GLY A 280 -2.82 -37.95 5.60
C GLY A 280 -3.53 -37.54 4.30
N LEU A 281 -4.07 -36.32 4.22
CA LEU A 281 -4.66 -35.74 3.02
C LEU A 281 -3.69 -35.75 1.82
N VAL A 282 -2.38 -35.61 2.04
CA VAL A 282 -1.36 -35.60 0.96
C VAL A 282 -1.44 -36.82 0.03
N ARG A 283 -1.92 -37.95 0.54
CA ARG A 283 -2.03 -39.21 -0.21
C ARG A 283 -2.99 -39.14 -1.40
N ILE A 284 -3.99 -38.25 -1.37
CA ILE A 284 -4.91 -38.08 -2.52
C ILE A 284 -4.19 -37.56 -3.76
N PHE A 285 -3.07 -36.86 -3.57
CA PHE A 285 -2.24 -36.34 -4.64
C PHE A 285 -1.18 -37.34 -5.13
N LEU A 286 -1.00 -38.44 -4.40
CA LEU A 286 0.01 -39.47 -4.68
C LEU A 286 -0.64 -40.87 -4.73
N PRO A 287 -1.66 -41.11 -5.57
CA PRO A 287 -2.43 -42.36 -5.56
C PRO A 287 -1.56 -43.60 -5.87
N GLU A 288 -0.53 -43.45 -6.70
CA GLU A 288 0.40 -44.53 -7.05
C GLU A 288 1.42 -44.83 -5.93
N ASN A 289 1.72 -43.84 -5.09
CA ASN A 289 2.67 -43.99 -4.00
C ASN A 289 2.27 -43.11 -2.80
N PRO A 290 1.33 -43.58 -1.96
CA PRO A 290 0.83 -42.80 -0.83
C PRO A 290 1.92 -42.38 0.17
N ASN A 291 3.02 -43.15 0.28
CA ASN A 291 4.15 -42.82 1.15
C ASN A 291 5.26 -42.04 0.42
N GLY A 292 4.98 -41.46 -0.75
CA GLY A 292 5.97 -40.80 -1.59
C GLY A 292 6.73 -39.68 -0.88
N VAL A 293 6.05 -38.90 -0.03
CA VAL A 293 6.68 -37.84 0.79
C VAL A 293 7.72 -38.46 1.72
N GLN A 294 7.32 -39.41 2.56
CA GLN A 294 8.23 -40.13 3.48
C GLN A 294 9.40 -40.79 2.74
N MET A 295 9.12 -41.45 1.60
CA MET A 295 10.16 -42.09 0.80
C MET A 295 11.17 -41.08 0.24
N SER A 296 10.70 -39.90 -0.19
CA SER A 296 11.57 -38.80 -0.60
C SER A 296 12.39 -38.27 0.58
N ALA A 297 11.77 -38.06 1.73
CA ALA A 297 12.40 -37.56 2.96
C ALA A 297 13.49 -38.48 3.52
N ASN A 298 13.39 -39.78 3.24
CA ASN A 298 14.32 -40.80 3.70
C ASN A 298 15.44 -41.11 2.68
N ARG A 299 15.44 -40.47 1.50
CA ARG A 299 16.59 -40.56 0.59
C ARG A 299 17.75 -39.79 1.23
N ALA A 300 18.73 -40.52 1.74
CA ALA A 300 19.96 -39.92 2.22
C ALA A 300 20.71 -39.28 1.04
N ALA A 301 20.57 -37.96 0.87
CA ALA A 301 21.55 -37.20 0.11
C ALA A 301 22.80 -37.02 0.98
N PRO A 302 24.00 -37.38 0.52
CA PRO A 302 25.22 -37.02 1.24
C PRO A 302 25.25 -35.49 1.37
N GLN A 303 25.20 -34.98 2.60
CA GLN A 303 25.46 -33.57 2.84
C GLN A 303 26.93 -33.31 2.52
N THR A 304 27.20 -32.89 1.29
CA THR A 304 28.45 -32.24 0.95
C THR A 304 28.43 -30.90 1.66
N ASN A 305 29.06 -30.83 2.83
CA ASN A 305 29.47 -29.55 3.38
C ASN A 305 30.30 -28.89 2.27
N LEU A 306 29.78 -27.79 1.70
CA LEU A 306 30.50 -26.94 0.77
C LEU A 306 31.71 -26.39 1.53
N THR A 307 32.77 -27.18 1.57
CA THR A 307 34.08 -26.73 2.01
C THR A 307 34.63 -25.86 0.89
N PRO A 308 35.25 -24.70 1.18
CA PRO A 308 35.93 -23.93 0.15
C PRO A 308 37.01 -24.80 -0.50
N GLY A 309 36.65 -25.51 -1.57
CA GLY A 309 37.53 -26.39 -2.32
C GLY A 309 38.30 -25.55 -3.32
N SER A 310 39.63 -25.65 -3.27
CA SER A 310 40.58 -24.85 -4.07
C SER A 310 40.50 -23.33 -3.85
N THR A 311 41.56 -22.63 -4.25
CA THR A 311 41.66 -21.17 -4.20
C THR A 311 40.37 -20.56 -4.79
N PRO A 312 39.71 -19.60 -4.13
CA PRO A 312 38.58 -18.88 -4.71
C PRO A 312 38.92 -18.42 -6.12
N LEU A 313 37.95 -18.46 -7.05
CA LEU A 313 38.12 -17.82 -8.36
C LEU A 313 38.58 -16.37 -8.12
N GLU A 314 39.65 -15.94 -8.78
CA GLU A 314 40.00 -14.53 -8.86
C GLU A 314 38.99 -13.84 -9.79
N ILE A 315 37.78 -13.60 -9.30
CA ILE A 315 36.71 -12.97 -10.08
C ILE A 315 37.05 -11.48 -10.26
N SER A 316 37.62 -11.18 -11.41
CA SER A 316 38.04 -9.83 -11.81
C SER A 316 36.85 -8.98 -12.28
N LYS A 317 35.86 -9.59 -12.94
CA LYS A 317 34.67 -8.91 -13.49
C LYS A 317 33.41 -9.76 -13.35
N ILE A 318 32.35 -9.16 -12.79
CA ILE A 318 30.98 -9.69 -12.75
C ILE A 318 30.11 -8.89 -13.72
N GLY A 319 29.45 -9.58 -14.64
CA GLY A 319 28.36 -9.01 -15.45
C GLY A 319 27.06 -9.08 -14.66
N MET A 320 26.38 -7.95 -14.44
CA MET A 320 25.08 -7.91 -13.76
C MET A 320 24.01 -7.44 -14.74
N ILE A 321 22.99 -8.26 -14.95
CA ILE A 321 21.90 -7.95 -15.87
C ILE A 321 20.57 -8.00 -15.14
N GLY A 322 19.84 -6.88 -15.21
CA GLY A 322 18.65 -6.61 -14.43
C GLY A 322 19.02 -5.92 -13.14
N LEU A 323 18.98 -4.59 -13.17
CA LEU A 323 19.20 -3.67 -12.05
C LEU A 323 17.86 -3.11 -11.53
N GLY A 324 16.75 -3.82 -11.72
CA GLY A 324 15.47 -3.52 -11.09
C GLY A 324 15.50 -3.60 -9.56
N ALA A 325 14.34 -3.57 -8.90
CA ALA A 325 14.24 -3.44 -7.45
C ALA A 325 15.09 -4.44 -6.63
N MET A 326 15.12 -5.71 -7.04
CA MET A 326 15.97 -6.74 -6.42
C MET A 326 17.42 -6.70 -6.93
N GLY A 327 17.58 -6.46 -8.24
CA GLY A 327 18.87 -6.44 -8.92
C GLY A 327 19.82 -5.38 -8.37
N GLN A 328 19.31 -4.19 -8.01
CA GLN A 328 20.07 -3.16 -7.31
C GLN A 328 20.75 -3.68 -6.05
N GLY A 329 19.98 -4.34 -5.18
CA GLY A 329 20.48 -4.85 -3.90
C GLY A 329 21.55 -5.92 -4.08
N ILE A 330 21.35 -6.82 -5.04
CA ILE A 330 22.35 -7.84 -5.42
C ILE A 330 23.64 -7.16 -5.92
N ALA A 331 23.53 -6.22 -6.86
CA ALA A 331 24.68 -5.52 -7.43
C ALA A 331 25.45 -4.70 -6.37
N SER A 332 24.74 -3.96 -5.52
CA SER A 332 25.33 -3.24 -4.38
C SER A 332 26.01 -4.17 -3.38
N SER A 333 25.46 -5.35 -3.14
CA SER A 333 26.07 -6.33 -2.22
C SER A 333 27.39 -6.87 -2.75
N LEU A 334 27.46 -7.16 -4.05
CA LEU A 334 28.69 -7.57 -4.73
C LEU A 334 29.73 -6.44 -4.74
N LEU A 335 29.32 -5.20 -4.99
CA LEU A 335 30.20 -4.03 -4.91
C LEU A 335 30.76 -3.81 -3.51
N ARG A 336 29.93 -3.94 -2.46
CA ARG A 336 30.37 -3.84 -1.05
C ARG A 336 31.39 -4.92 -0.69
N ALA A 337 31.27 -6.11 -1.26
CA ALA A 337 32.24 -7.19 -1.11
C ALA A 337 33.53 -6.99 -1.93
N GLY A 338 33.62 -5.90 -2.71
CA GLY A 338 34.83 -5.49 -3.43
C GLY A 338 34.95 -6.02 -4.86
N TYR A 339 33.91 -6.65 -5.41
CA TYR A 339 33.89 -7.12 -6.80
C TYR A 339 33.73 -5.95 -7.79
N SER A 340 34.27 -6.11 -9.00
CA SER A 340 33.99 -5.19 -10.11
C SER A 340 32.71 -5.64 -10.81
N VAL A 341 31.71 -4.75 -10.89
CA VAL A 341 30.39 -5.10 -11.43
C VAL A 341 30.09 -4.23 -12.66
N HIS A 342 29.86 -4.87 -13.80
CA HIS A 342 29.45 -4.23 -15.04
C HIS A 342 27.95 -4.44 -15.24
N GLY A 343 27.16 -3.39 -14.99
CA GLY A 343 25.71 -3.47 -14.87
C GLY A 343 24.97 -3.01 -16.13
N TYR A 344 23.94 -3.76 -16.52
CA TYR A 344 22.97 -3.38 -17.55
C TYR A 344 21.52 -3.52 -17.07
N ASP A 345 20.68 -2.56 -17.44
CA ASP A 345 19.23 -2.64 -17.36
C ASP A 345 18.61 -1.88 -18.54
N VAL A 346 17.39 -2.26 -18.94
CA VAL A 346 16.64 -1.55 -19.99
C VAL A 346 16.13 -0.19 -19.50
N VAL A 347 16.02 0.00 -18.18
CA VAL A 347 15.63 1.26 -17.54
C VAL A 347 16.89 2.04 -17.16
N GLU A 348 17.14 3.15 -17.85
CA GLU A 348 18.36 3.96 -17.65
C GLU A 348 18.53 4.45 -16.21
N ARG A 349 17.44 4.85 -15.55
CA ARG A 349 17.49 5.28 -14.14
C ARG A 349 17.99 4.19 -13.18
N ALA A 350 17.73 2.92 -13.49
CA ALA A 350 18.27 1.82 -12.71
C ALA A 350 19.80 1.75 -12.85
N ILE A 351 20.33 1.99 -14.04
CA ILE A 351 21.77 2.11 -14.25
C ILE A 351 22.32 3.31 -13.45
N ASP A 352 21.69 4.47 -13.54
CA ASP A 352 22.16 5.68 -12.83
C ASP A 352 22.22 5.46 -11.33
N LYS A 353 21.18 4.86 -10.75
CA LYS A 353 21.15 4.47 -9.33
C LYS A 353 22.28 3.49 -9.00
N PHE A 354 22.51 2.49 -9.83
CA PHE A 354 23.59 1.52 -9.65
C PHE A 354 24.97 2.21 -9.65
N LEU A 355 25.20 3.20 -10.52
CA LEU A 355 26.45 3.94 -10.61
C LEU A 355 26.73 4.87 -9.41
N THR A 356 25.72 5.20 -8.61
CA THR A 356 25.95 5.95 -7.35
C THR A 356 26.76 5.17 -6.32
N ASN A 357 26.85 3.84 -6.45
CA ASN A 357 27.69 3.01 -5.59
C ASN A 357 29.18 3.23 -5.95
N THR A 358 30.00 3.68 -5.00
CA THR A 358 31.41 4.02 -5.26
C THR A 358 32.30 2.80 -5.58
N GLY A 359 33.31 3.01 -6.43
CA GLY A 359 34.59 2.28 -6.39
C GLY A 359 34.87 1.30 -7.53
N LYS A 360 33.88 0.50 -7.98
CA LYS A 360 34.03 -0.49 -9.07
C LYS A 360 32.74 -0.79 -9.87
N ALA A 361 31.76 0.09 -9.79
CA ALA A 361 30.54 0.01 -10.61
C ALA A 361 30.83 0.58 -12.01
N ALA A 362 30.41 -0.12 -13.07
CA ALA A 362 30.55 0.37 -14.43
C ALA A 362 29.26 0.12 -15.24
N LYS A 363 28.91 1.07 -16.13
CA LYS A 363 27.73 1.00 -17.00
C LYS A 363 28.06 0.20 -18.25
N ALA A 364 27.28 -0.84 -18.49
CA ALA A 364 27.24 -1.50 -19.79
C ALA A 364 26.21 -0.82 -20.70
N SER A 365 26.57 -0.65 -21.96
CA SER A 365 25.72 -0.08 -23.02
C SER A 365 24.68 -1.05 -23.58
N SER A 366 24.88 -2.36 -23.36
CA SER A 366 23.99 -3.44 -23.79
C SER A 366 24.16 -4.68 -22.89
N PRO A 367 23.26 -5.67 -22.95
CA PRO A 367 23.46 -6.95 -22.28
C PRO A 367 24.79 -7.62 -22.61
N VAL A 368 25.19 -7.57 -23.88
CA VAL A 368 26.43 -8.20 -24.38
C VAL A 368 27.64 -7.52 -23.76
N ASP A 369 27.62 -6.19 -23.65
CA ASP A 369 28.69 -5.41 -23.04
C ASP A 369 28.87 -5.71 -21.53
N ALA A 370 27.78 -6.04 -20.83
CA ALA A 370 27.85 -6.53 -19.45
C ALA A 370 28.50 -7.94 -19.37
N ILE A 371 28.24 -8.79 -20.36
CA ILE A 371 28.70 -10.19 -20.43
C ILE A 371 30.16 -10.33 -20.88
N VAL A 372 30.59 -9.54 -21.86
CA VAL A 372 31.92 -9.69 -22.48
C VAL A 372 33.03 -9.56 -21.44
N GLY A 373 33.87 -10.58 -21.35
CA GLY A 373 34.99 -10.62 -20.41
C GLY A 373 34.61 -10.87 -18.95
N ALA A 374 33.33 -11.15 -18.64
CA ALA A 374 32.90 -11.50 -17.29
C ALA A 374 33.10 -13.00 -17.02
N GLU A 375 33.74 -13.31 -15.90
CA GLU A 375 33.94 -14.70 -15.42
C GLU A 375 32.66 -15.23 -14.74
N LEU A 376 31.87 -14.31 -14.19
CA LEU A 376 30.59 -14.57 -13.55
C LEU A 376 29.53 -13.62 -14.13
N VAL A 377 28.39 -14.14 -14.56
CA VAL A 377 27.24 -13.36 -15.02
C VAL A 377 26.05 -13.64 -14.12
N VAL A 378 25.48 -12.59 -13.54
CA VAL A 378 24.30 -12.66 -12.67
C VAL A 378 23.09 -12.10 -13.40
N ILE A 379 22.01 -12.90 -13.50
CA ILE A 379 20.80 -12.56 -14.23
C ILE A 379 19.61 -12.45 -13.27
N MET A 380 19.05 -11.24 -13.14
CA MET A 380 17.89 -10.93 -12.31
C MET A 380 16.81 -10.17 -13.09
N VAL A 381 16.05 -10.91 -13.89
CA VAL A 381 14.98 -10.41 -14.77
C VAL A 381 13.61 -11.01 -14.36
N GLN A 382 12.54 -10.58 -15.01
CA GLN A 382 11.16 -10.91 -14.59
C GLN A 382 10.72 -12.33 -14.98
N ASN A 383 11.14 -12.84 -16.13
CA ASN A 383 10.66 -14.11 -16.69
C ASN A 383 11.66 -14.79 -17.64
N ALA A 384 11.35 -16.03 -18.03
CA ALA A 384 12.19 -16.86 -18.90
C ALA A 384 12.40 -16.27 -20.31
N ALA A 385 11.39 -15.58 -20.88
CA ALA A 385 11.50 -14.98 -22.20
C ALA A 385 12.57 -13.88 -22.23
N GLN A 386 12.70 -13.11 -21.14
CA GLN A 386 13.77 -12.11 -21.01
C GLN A 386 15.16 -12.75 -20.89
N VAL A 387 15.27 -13.90 -20.21
CA VAL A 387 16.53 -14.67 -20.17
C VAL A 387 16.90 -15.19 -21.57
N ASP A 388 15.89 -15.63 -22.34
CA ASP A 388 16.09 -16.08 -23.72
C ASP A 388 16.51 -14.95 -24.66
N ASP A 389 15.84 -13.81 -24.61
CA ASP A 389 16.19 -12.63 -25.42
C ASP A 389 17.61 -12.15 -25.11
N LEU A 390 17.96 -12.10 -23.82
CA LEU A 390 19.28 -11.75 -23.33
C LEU A 390 20.40 -12.65 -23.89
N LEU A 391 20.23 -13.97 -23.75
CA LEU A 391 21.29 -14.94 -24.04
C LEU A 391 21.28 -15.38 -25.50
N PHE A 392 20.12 -15.52 -26.13
CA PHE A 392 19.97 -16.14 -27.44
C PHE A 392 19.21 -15.27 -28.45
N GLY A 393 18.78 -14.07 -28.06
CA GLY A 393 18.20 -13.08 -28.96
C GLY A 393 19.23 -12.47 -29.94
N PRO A 394 18.86 -11.39 -30.64
CA PRO A 394 19.68 -10.80 -31.71
C PRO A 394 21.10 -10.41 -31.30
N GLY A 395 21.30 -10.06 -30.03
CA GLY A 395 22.62 -9.72 -29.47
C GLY A 395 23.54 -10.93 -29.23
N LYS A 396 23.04 -12.18 -29.30
CA LYS A 396 23.80 -13.42 -29.12
C LYS A 396 24.66 -13.41 -27.83
N GLY A 397 24.09 -12.98 -26.70
CA GLY A 397 24.80 -12.83 -25.43
C GLY A 397 25.54 -14.10 -24.98
N ALA A 398 24.95 -15.28 -25.19
CA ALA A 398 25.55 -16.55 -24.84
C ALA A 398 26.80 -16.89 -25.67
N GLU A 399 26.87 -16.45 -26.94
CA GLU A 399 28.08 -16.59 -27.76
C GLU A 399 29.20 -15.66 -27.26
N SER A 400 28.87 -14.61 -26.50
CA SER A 400 29.83 -13.64 -25.94
C SER A 400 30.36 -14.02 -24.56
N LEU A 401 29.83 -15.08 -23.95
CA LEU A 401 30.36 -15.63 -22.69
C LEU A 401 31.79 -16.14 -22.88
N LEU A 402 32.64 -15.88 -21.88
CA LEU A 402 33.99 -16.46 -21.79
C LEU A 402 33.91 -17.98 -21.70
N SER A 403 34.90 -18.68 -22.25
CA SER A 403 35.04 -20.12 -22.03
C SER A 403 35.25 -20.38 -20.53
N GLY A 404 34.48 -21.29 -19.96
CA GLY A 404 34.47 -21.58 -18.52
C GLY A 404 33.68 -20.58 -17.66
N ALA A 405 32.96 -19.61 -18.26
CA ALA A 405 32.15 -18.65 -17.50
C ALA A 405 31.05 -19.34 -16.69
N ILE A 406 30.66 -18.72 -15.58
CA ILE A 406 29.56 -19.18 -14.72
C ILE A 406 28.39 -18.20 -14.84
N VAL A 407 27.19 -18.73 -15.06
CA VAL A 407 25.94 -17.97 -15.06
C VAL A 407 25.18 -18.29 -13.77
N ILE A 408 24.83 -17.26 -12.99
CA ILE A 408 23.93 -17.36 -11.84
C ILE A 408 22.56 -16.81 -12.26
N LEU A 409 21.54 -17.68 -12.24
CA LEU A 409 20.17 -17.28 -12.52
C LEU A 409 19.41 -17.05 -11.21
N ASN A 410 19.19 -15.78 -10.85
CA ASN A 410 18.45 -15.40 -9.64
C ASN A 410 16.94 -15.21 -9.87
N SER A 411 16.50 -15.26 -11.13
CA SER A 411 15.13 -14.98 -11.55
C SER A 411 14.19 -16.14 -11.20
N THR A 412 12.93 -15.84 -10.88
CA THR A 412 11.91 -16.89 -10.71
C THR A 412 11.35 -17.30 -12.07
N VAL A 413 11.75 -18.49 -12.54
CA VAL A 413 11.40 -19.06 -13.84
C VAL A 413 11.00 -20.54 -13.71
N PRO A 414 10.37 -21.17 -14.73
CA PRO A 414 10.01 -22.59 -14.66
C PRO A 414 11.24 -23.50 -14.51
N PRO A 415 11.24 -24.50 -13.60
CA PRO A 415 12.30 -25.50 -13.49
C PRO A 415 12.62 -26.23 -14.80
N SER A 416 11.60 -26.53 -15.61
CA SER A 416 11.78 -27.14 -16.94
C SER A 416 12.59 -26.23 -17.88
N TYR A 417 12.35 -24.92 -17.81
CA TYR A 417 13.11 -23.91 -18.53
C TYR A 417 14.58 -23.89 -18.08
N VAL A 418 14.86 -23.90 -16.77
CA VAL A 418 16.24 -23.90 -16.27
C VAL A 418 17.03 -25.13 -16.74
N LYS A 419 16.40 -26.31 -16.73
CA LYS A 419 16.99 -27.55 -17.28
C LYS A 419 17.26 -27.45 -18.78
N SER A 420 16.38 -26.81 -19.54
CA SER A 420 16.60 -26.55 -20.97
C SER A 420 17.72 -25.54 -21.20
N LEU A 421 17.78 -24.48 -20.40
CA LEU A 421 18.83 -23.46 -20.45
C LEU A 421 20.21 -24.06 -20.21
N ALA A 422 20.35 -24.93 -19.19
CA ALA A 422 21.60 -25.66 -18.93
C ALA A 422 22.09 -26.41 -20.18
N LYS A 423 21.23 -27.22 -20.79
CA LYS A 423 21.56 -27.98 -22.01
C LYS A 423 21.96 -27.08 -23.19
N ARG A 424 21.32 -25.92 -23.33
CA ARG A 424 21.65 -24.95 -24.39
C ARG A 424 23.00 -24.30 -24.16
N LEU A 425 23.35 -24.00 -22.91
CA LEU A 425 24.67 -23.45 -22.55
C LEU A 425 25.78 -24.51 -22.69
N GLU A 426 25.51 -25.77 -22.31
CA GLU A 426 26.41 -26.91 -22.54
C GLU A 426 26.70 -27.12 -24.03
N GLY A 427 25.68 -27.02 -24.88
CA GLY A 427 25.79 -27.17 -26.33
C GLY A 427 26.64 -26.10 -27.05
N LEU A 428 27.07 -25.05 -26.35
CA LEU A 428 28.03 -24.07 -26.90
C LEU A 428 29.47 -24.59 -26.91
N GLU A 429 29.75 -25.74 -26.28
CA GLU A 429 31.08 -26.36 -26.21
C GLU A 429 32.16 -25.45 -25.59
N LYS A 430 31.73 -24.45 -24.80
CA LYS A 430 32.58 -23.47 -24.11
C LYS A 430 32.85 -23.80 -22.64
N GLY A 431 32.29 -24.88 -22.11
CA GLY A 431 32.41 -25.24 -20.69
C GLY A 431 31.67 -24.27 -19.75
N ILE A 432 30.60 -23.63 -20.22
CA ILE A 432 29.81 -22.67 -19.43
C ILE A 432 29.01 -23.44 -18.38
N SER A 433 29.08 -22.99 -17.13
CA SER A 433 28.32 -23.60 -16.02
C SER A 433 27.13 -22.74 -15.61
N LEU A 434 26.01 -23.36 -15.25
CA LEU A 434 24.81 -22.68 -14.75
C LEU A 434 24.57 -23.03 -13.28
N ILE A 435 24.37 -22.01 -12.46
CA ILE A 435 23.86 -22.12 -11.10
C ILE A 435 22.42 -21.61 -11.10
N ASP A 436 21.49 -22.51 -10.78
CA ASP A 436 20.08 -22.19 -10.54
C ASP A 436 19.96 -21.63 -9.12
N ALA A 437 19.70 -20.33 -8.97
CA ALA A 437 19.83 -19.62 -7.71
C ALA A 437 18.66 -18.66 -7.40
N PRO A 438 17.38 -19.04 -7.53
CA PRO A 438 16.26 -18.15 -7.26
C PRO A 438 16.31 -17.58 -5.84
N VAL A 439 15.81 -16.34 -5.69
CA VAL A 439 15.92 -15.59 -4.44
C VAL A 439 14.59 -15.41 -3.70
N SER A 440 14.69 -15.16 -2.39
CA SER A 440 13.58 -14.79 -1.51
C SER A 440 14.00 -13.71 -0.51
N GLY A 441 13.04 -12.93 -0.01
CA GLY A 441 13.28 -11.90 1.02
C GLY A 441 12.93 -10.46 0.62
N GLY A 442 12.56 -10.22 -0.64
CA GLY A 442 12.09 -8.92 -1.11
C GLY A 442 13.16 -7.82 -1.16
N VAL A 443 12.74 -6.62 -1.53
CA VAL A 443 13.63 -5.47 -1.83
C VAL A 443 14.45 -5.04 -0.62
N ALA A 444 13.87 -5.08 0.58
CA ALA A 444 14.56 -4.69 1.81
C ALA A 444 15.75 -5.61 2.13
N ARG A 445 15.56 -6.94 2.04
CA ARG A 445 16.67 -7.90 2.25
C ARG A 445 17.69 -7.84 1.12
N ALA A 446 17.27 -7.54 -0.10
CA ALA A 446 18.19 -7.29 -1.22
C ALA A 446 19.11 -6.09 -0.94
N ALA A 447 18.55 -4.95 -0.54
CA ALA A 447 19.32 -3.74 -0.23
C ALA A 447 20.36 -3.98 0.88
N ASN A 448 19.94 -4.72 1.91
CA ASN A 448 20.76 -5.04 3.08
C ASN A 448 21.77 -6.18 2.84
N GLY A 449 21.74 -6.85 1.69
CA GLY A 449 22.62 -8.01 1.42
C GLY A 449 22.31 -9.19 2.33
N THR A 450 21.03 -9.43 2.62
CA THR A 450 20.56 -10.51 3.50
C THR A 450 19.54 -11.41 2.82
N LEU A 451 19.57 -11.52 1.49
CA LEU A 451 18.63 -12.36 0.74
C LEU A 451 18.78 -13.82 1.11
N THR A 452 17.68 -14.56 1.08
CA THR A 452 17.76 -16.02 1.02
C THR A 452 17.97 -16.42 -0.43
N VAL A 453 19.07 -17.10 -0.73
CA VAL A 453 19.35 -17.68 -2.05
C VAL A 453 19.17 -19.18 -1.94
N ILE A 454 18.25 -19.75 -2.72
CA ILE A 454 18.12 -21.19 -2.87
C ILE A 454 18.95 -21.55 -4.09
N CYS A 455 20.02 -22.32 -3.95
CA CYS A 455 20.92 -22.65 -5.05
C CYS A 455 21.01 -24.15 -5.33
N SER A 456 21.19 -24.51 -6.60
CA SER A 456 21.46 -25.87 -7.06
C SER A 456 22.29 -25.84 -8.34
N GLY A 457 23.06 -26.90 -8.59
CA GLY A 457 24.03 -26.96 -9.68
C GLY A 457 25.12 -27.99 -9.39
N ASP A 458 26.25 -27.87 -10.08
CA ASP A 458 27.44 -28.67 -9.79
C ASP A 458 28.12 -28.17 -8.50
N ASP A 459 28.34 -29.06 -7.54
CA ASP A 459 28.93 -28.75 -6.22
C ASP A 459 30.31 -28.07 -6.33
N ALA A 460 31.13 -28.43 -7.32
CA ALA A 460 32.43 -27.82 -7.53
C ALA A 460 32.29 -26.39 -8.10
N VAL A 461 31.28 -26.14 -8.93
CA VAL A 461 30.96 -24.80 -9.45
C VAL A 461 30.38 -23.90 -8.35
N ILE A 462 29.48 -24.44 -7.51
CA ILE A 462 28.94 -23.73 -6.34
C ILE A 462 30.06 -23.38 -5.36
N SER A 463 30.97 -24.33 -5.08
CA SER A 463 32.12 -24.08 -4.20
C SER A 463 33.00 -22.93 -4.71
N LYS A 464 33.23 -22.84 -6.03
CA LYS A 464 33.99 -21.73 -6.66
C LYS A 464 33.29 -20.37 -6.57
N THR A 465 31.96 -20.35 -6.46
CA THR A 465 31.14 -19.13 -6.39
C THR A 465 30.59 -18.84 -5.01
N LEU A 466 31.07 -19.55 -3.98
CA LEU A 466 30.58 -19.41 -2.62
C LEU A 466 30.77 -17.97 -2.08
N SER A 467 31.88 -17.32 -2.41
CA SER A 467 32.16 -15.94 -1.97
C SER A 467 31.15 -14.90 -2.51
N PRO A 468 30.89 -14.81 -3.83
CA PRO A 468 29.85 -13.90 -4.32
C PRO A 468 28.43 -14.29 -3.88
N LEU A 469 28.11 -15.58 -3.73
CA LEU A 469 26.83 -16.01 -3.18
C LEU A 469 26.66 -15.54 -1.72
N LEU A 470 27.68 -15.69 -0.88
CA LEU A 470 27.68 -15.19 0.49
C LEU A 470 27.63 -13.66 0.57
N ALA A 471 28.20 -12.95 -0.40
CA ALA A 471 28.06 -11.50 -0.47
C ALA A 471 26.59 -11.09 -0.66
N ILE A 472 25.80 -11.87 -1.40
CA ILE A 472 24.37 -11.62 -1.64
C ILE A 472 23.52 -11.98 -0.41
N THR A 473 23.88 -13.05 0.30
CA THR A 473 23.10 -13.57 1.43
C THR A 473 23.51 -13.00 2.79
N GLY A 474 24.71 -12.44 2.89
CA GLY A 474 25.34 -11.87 4.08
C GLY A 474 25.80 -12.92 5.11
N VAL A 475 25.04 -14.00 5.27
CA VAL A 475 25.31 -15.11 6.18
C VAL A 475 25.06 -16.45 5.50
N ALA A 476 25.79 -17.47 5.93
CA ALA A 476 25.69 -18.82 5.36
C ALA A 476 24.32 -19.48 5.58
N SER A 477 23.62 -19.16 6.68
CA SER A 477 22.28 -19.69 6.96
C SER A 477 21.22 -19.24 5.94
N ASN A 478 21.49 -18.17 5.19
CA ASN A 478 20.61 -17.68 4.13
C ASN A 478 20.95 -18.27 2.75
N LEU A 479 22.02 -19.07 2.63
CA LEU A 479 22.37 -19.78 1.40
C LEU A 479 21.91 -21.24 1.51
N CYS A 480 20.77 -21.54 0.89
CA CYS A 480 20.16 -22.87 0.91
C CYS A 480 20.62 -23.67 -0.31
N HIS A 481 21.61 -24.53 -0.14
CA HIS A 481 22.03 -25.46 -1.18
C HIS A 481 21.03 -26.63 -1.26
N VAL A 482 20.49 -26.88 -2.46
CA VAL A 482 19.49 -27.93 -2.74
C VAL A 482 20.09 -28.96 -3.70
N GLN A 483 19.91 -30.23 -3.34
CA GLN A 483 20.39 -31.35 -4.15
C GLN A 483 19.46 -31.66 -5.34
N GLY A 484 20.00 -32.31 -6.38
CA GLY A 484 19.25 -32.68 -7.59
C GLY A 484 19.63 -31.92 -8.86
N GLY A 485 20.72 -31.14 -8.81
CA GLY A 485 21.26 -30.42 -9.97
C GLY A 485 20.38 -29.25 -10.43
N VAL A 486 20.71 -28.71 -11.59
CA VAL A 486 20.04 -27.51 -12.14
C VAL A 486 18.53 -27.72 -12.30
N GLY A 487 17.75 -26.77 -11.77
CA GLY A 487 16.29 -26.80 -11.75
C GLY A 487 15.71 -27.26 -10.40
N ALA A 488 16.51 -27.85 -9.50
CA ALA A 488 16.03 -28.27 -8.18
C ALA A 488 15.71 -27.06 -7.30
N ALA A 489 16.57 -26.04 -7.28
CA ALA A 489 16.33 -24.81 -6.53
C ALA A 489 15.10 -24.04 -7.04
N SER A 490 14.95 -23.92 -8.37
CA SER A 490 13.72 -23.38 -8.98
C SER A 490 12.48 -24.18 -8.63
N SER A 491 12.60 -25.50 -8.47
CA SER A 491 11.47 -26.34 -8.03
C SER A 491 11.11 -26.08 -6.57
N VAL A 492 12.07 -25.97 -5.65
CA VAL A 492 11.81 -25.58 -4.25
C VAL A 492 11.17 -24.19 -4.18
N LYS A 493 11.68 -23.23 -4.96
CA LYS A 493 11.09 -21.89 -5.07
C LYS A 493 9.64 -21.94 -5.56
N LEU A 494 9.34 -22.79 -6.54
CA LEU A 494 7.99 -23.00 -7.06
C LEU A 494 7.05 -23.51 -5.95
N ILE A 495 7.47 -24.48 -5.13
CA ILE A 495 6.68 -24.95 -3.97
C ILE A 495 6.44 -23.81 -2.97
N ASN A 496 7.44 -22.98 -2.70
CA ASN A 496 7.26 -21.79 -1.85
C ASN A 496 6.25 -20.79 -2.44
N GLN A 497 6.29 -20.53 -3.75
CA GLN A 497 5.36 -19.60 -4.40
C GLN A 497 3.92 -20.15 -4.46
N LEU A 498 3.75 -21.47 -4.59
CA LEU A 498 2.45 -22.14 -4.44
C LEU A 498 1.85 -21.79 -3.07
N LEU A 499 2.57 -22.08 -1.99
CA LEU A 499 2.09 -21.83 -0.63
C LEU A 499 1.85 -20.34 -0.39
N ALA A 500 2.80 -19.48 -0.73
CA ALA A 500 2.67 -18.04 -0.57
C ALA A 500 1.43 -17.49 -1.30
N GLY A 501 1.22 -17.87 -2.56
CA GLY A 501 0.10 -17.39 -3.37
C GLY A 501 -1.25 -17.85 -2.82
N VAL A 502 -1.35 -19.12 -2.40
CA VAL A 502 -2.56 -19.65 -1.76
C VAL A 502 -2.81 -19.00 -0.40
N HIS A 503 -1.78 -18.81 0.43
CA HIS A 503 -1.90 -18.19 1.75
C HIS A 503 -2.40 -16.73 1.68
N ILE A 504 -1.90 -15.92 0.74
CA ILE A 504 -2.41 -14.56 0.55
C ILE A 504 -3.88 -14.58 0.07
N ALA A 505 -4.20 -15.46 -0.89
CA ALA A 505 -5.53 -15.53 -1.46
C ALA A 505 -6.58 -16.03 -0.45
N VAL A 506 -6.22 -17.00 0.41
CA VAL A 506 -7.12 -17.45 1.49
C VAL A 506 -7.18 -16.44 2.64
N ALA A 507 -6.11 -15.69 2.93
CA ALA A 507 -6.19 -14.58 3.86
C ALA A 507 -7.23 -13.55 3.39
N ALA A 508 -7.19 -13.17 2.11
CA ALA A 508 -8.20 -12.31 1.49
C ALA A 508 -9.63 -12.88 1.60
N GLU A 509 -9.83 -14.16 1.26
CA GLU A 509 -11.14 -14.83 1.38
C GLU A 509 -11.64 -14.84 2.83
N ALA A 510 -10.76 -15.17 3.78
CA ALA A 510 -11.07 -15.24 5.20
C ALA A 510 -11.46 -13.88 5.78
N MET A 511 -10.68 -12.84 5.47
CA MET A 511 -10.94 -11.48 5.97
C MET A 511 -12.20 -10.89 5.37
N ALA A 512 -12.46 -11.10 4.07
CA ALA A 512 -13.70 -10.66 3.45
C ALA A 512 -14.92 -11.45 3.98
N PHE A 513 -14.76 -12.74 4.26
CA PHE A 513 -15.81 -13.55 4.89
C PHE A 513 -16.07 -13.11 6.34
N ALA A 514 -15.03 -12.77 7.10
CA ALA A 514 -15.15 -12.18 8.43
C ALA A 514 -15.94 -10.87 8.42
N ALA A 515 -15.61 -9.98 7.48
CA ALA A 515 -16.35 -8.73 7.28
C ALA A 515 -17.83 -9.01 6.97
N ARG A 516 -18.11 -10.00 6.11
CA ARG A 516 -19.49 -10.45 5.81
C ARG A 516 -20.24 -10.99 7.02
N LEU A 517 -19.54 -11.62 7.97
CA LEU A 517 -20.09 -12.13 9.23
C LEU A 517 -20.34 -11.03 10.28
N GLY A 518 -19.94 -9.79 9.98
CA GLY A 518 -20.04 -8.63 10.89
C GLY A 518 -19.03 -8.67 12.03
N LEU A 519 -17.87 -9.31 11.81
CA LEU A 519 -16.77 -9.32 12.78
C LEU A 519 -15.90 -8.08 12.63
N ASP A 520 -15.37 -7.59 13.75
CA ASP A 520 -14.29 -6.62 13.76
C ASP A 520 -13.03 -7.25 13.15
N THR A 521 -12.68 -6.86 11.93
CA THR A 521 -11.63 -7.51 11.14
C THR A 521 -10.24 -7.29 11.74
N ARG A 522 -10.01 -6.17 12.44
CA ARG A 522 -8.72 -5.89 13.08
C ARG A 522 -8.52 -6.74 14.33
N SER A 523 -9.52 -6.78 15.21
CA SER A 523 -9.52 -7.61 16.42
C SER A 523 -9.41 -9.09 16.06
N LEU A 524 -10.09 -9.51 14.98
CA LEU A 524 -9.93 -10.85 14.42
C LEU A 524 -8.49 -11.10 13.96
N PHE A 525 -7.89 -10.20 13.19
CA PHE A 525 -6.51 -10.32 12.74
C PHE A 525 -5.54 -10.52 13.91
N GLU A 526 -5.62 -9.68 14.94
CA GLU A 526 -4.73 -9.80 16.12
C GLU A 526 -4.94 -11.13 16.85
N THR A 527 -6.19 -11.56 17.00
CA THR A 527 -6.52 -12.86 17.61
C THR A 527 -5.95 -14.03 16.79
N LEU A 528 -6.11 -14.00 15.47
CA LEU A 528 -5.71 -15.11 14.60
C LEU A 528 -4.21 -15.14 14.33
N LYS A 529 -3.50 -14.01 14.43
CA LYS A 529 -2.03 -13.93 14.31
C LYS A 529 -1.32 -14.80 15.35
N SER A 530 -1.94 -15.04 16.51
CA SER A 530 -1.39 -15.90 17.57
C SER A 530 -2.07 -17.27 17.66
N ALA A 531 -2.94 -17.60 16.69
CA ALA A 531 -3.68 -18.86 16.66
C ALA A 531 -3.16 -19.81 15.56
N ALA A 532 -3.76 -21.00 15.48
CA ALA A 532 -3.43 -22.00 14.46
C ALA A 532 -3.67 -21.52 13.01
N ALA A 533 -4.50 -20.48 12.83
CA ALA A 533 -4.76 -19.85 11.55
C ALA A 533 -3.56 -19.07 10.97
N TRP A 534 -2.51 -18.84 11.75
CA TRP A 534 -1.35 -18.06 11.33
C TRP A 534 -0.64 -18.63 10.07
N SER A 535 -0.30 -17.73 9.16
CA SER A 535 0.71 -17.92 8.13
C SER A 535 1.55 -16.66 7.99
N TRP A 536 2.78 -16.81 7.48
CA TRP A 536 3.65 -15.65 7.27
C TRP A 536 2.99 -14.61 6.37
N MET A 537 2.27 -15.06 5.34
CA MET A 537 1.54 -14.19 4.42
C MET A 537 0.29 -13.55 5.04
N PHE A 538 -0.42 -14.26 5.92
CA PHE A 538 -1.53 -13.67 6.66
C PHE A 538 -1.05 -12.49 7.51
N GLU A 539 -0.01 -12.71 8.33
CA GLU A 539 0.59 -11.64 9.15
C GLU A 539 1.12 -10.48 8.32
N ASN A 540 1.75 -10.77 7.17
CA ASN A 540 2.39 -9.73 6.37
C ASN A 540 1.43 -8.96 5.46
N ARG A 541 0.35 -9.58 4.95
CA ARG A 541 -0.56 -8.97 3.96
C ARG A 541 -1.89 -8.48 4.51
N VAL A 542 -2.42 -9.09 5.56
CA VAL A 542 -3.69 -8.63 6.14
C VAL A 542 -3.63 -7.18 6.65
N PRO A 543 -2.53 -6.68 7.25
CA PRO A 543 -2.43 -5.26 7.61
C PRO A 543 -2.75 -4.31 6.45
N GLN A 544 -2.31 -4.65 5.23
CA GLN A 544 -2.60 -3.88 4.03
C GLN A 544 -4.09 -3.94 3.64
N MET A 545 -4.75 -5.08 3.85
CA MET A 545 -6.20 -5.23 3.64
C MET A 545 -7.00 -4.43 4.68
N LEU A 546 -6.56 -4.41 5.94
CA LEU A 546 -7.18 -3.68 7.04
C LEU A 546 -7.06 -2.16 6.88
N ASP A 547 -5.92 -1.70 6.35
CA ASP A 547 -5.62 -0.28 6.17
C ASP A 547 -6.00 0.24 4.77
N ALA A 548 -6.47 -0.65 3.88
CA ALA A 548 -6.66 -0.39 2.45
C ALA A 548 -5.41 0.21 1.77
N ASP A 549 -4.22 -0.26 2.18
CA ASP A 549 -2.94 0.12 1.59
C ASP A 549 -2.63 -0.78 0.39
N TRP A 550 -2.68 -0.20 -0.80
CA TRP A 550 -2.45 -0.91 -2.05
C TRP A 550 -1.05 -0.66 -2.64
N THR A 551 -0.14 -0.06 -1.86
CA THR A 551 1.24 0.19 -2.26
C THR A 551 1.94 -1.12 -2.60
N ALA A 552 2.44 -1.25 -3.83
CA ALA A 552 3.05 -2.49 -4.28
C ALA A 552 4.47 -2.66 -3.75
N HIS A 553 4.60 -3.32 -2.59
CA HIS A 553 5.87 -3.92 -2.15
C HIS A 553 6.13 -5.26 -2.85
N SER A 554 5.05 -5.94 -3.25
CA SER A 554 5.00 -7.10 -4.12
C SER A 554 3.70 -6.97 -4.92
N ALA A 555 3.81 -6.90 -6.25
CA ALA A 555 2.66 -6.61 -7.09
C ALA A 555 1.77 -7.84 -7.31
N LEU A 556 0.46 -7.64 -7.43
CA LEU A 556 -0.51 -8.71 -7.72
C LEU A 556 -0.13 -9.52 -8.97
N ALA A 557 0.40 -8.86 -10.00
CA ALA A 557 0.88 -9.51 -11.22
C ALA A 557 2.01 -10.54 -10.98
N ILE A 558 2.74 -10.45 -9.87
CA ILE A 558 3.76 -11.45 -9.49
C ILE A 558 3.09 -12.80 -9.25
N PHE A 559 1.95 -12.82 -8.56
CA PHE A 559 1.23 -14.08 -8.31
C PHE A 559 0.39 -14.56 -9.50
N VAL A 560 0.04 -13.68 -10.45
CA VAL A 560 -0.42 -14.12 -11.78
C VAL A 560 0.69 -14.90 -12.48
N LYS A 561 1.91 -14.36 -12.51
CA LYS A 561 3.07 -15.03 -13.12
C LYS A 561 3.44 -16.32 -12.38
N ASP A 562 3.64 -16.25 -11.08
CA ASP A 562 4.23 -17.34 -10.30
C ASP A 562 3.30 -18.53 -10.14
N LEU A 563 1.99 -18.31 -9.88
CA LEU A 563 1.04 -19.41 -9.88
C LEU A 563 0.78 -19.94 -11.30
N GLY A 564 0.92 -19.10 -12.34
CA GLY A 564 0.97 -19.58 -13.72
C GLY A 564 2.09 -20.59 -13.94
N ILE A 565 3.31 -20.29 -13.47
CA ILE A 565 4.45 -21.22 -13.52
C ILE A 565 4.16 -22.51 -12.73
N VAL A 566 3.60 -22.39 -11.52
CA VAL A 566 3.19 -23.56 -10.71
C VAL A 566 2.26 -24.49 -11.49
N LEU A 567 1.23 -23.92 -12.13
CA LEU A 567 0.22 -24.71 -12.84
C LEU A 567 0.75 -25.32 -14.14
N ASP A 568 1.63 -24.61 -14.85
CA ASP A 568 2.26 -25.14 -16.05
C ASP A 568 3.19 -26.32 -15.72
N GLU A 569 3.96 -26.23 -14.63
CA GLU A 569 4.81 -27.33 -14.19
C GLU A 569 4.04 -28.49 -13.57
N ALA A 570 2.97 -28.21 -12.82
CA ALA A 570 2.05 -29.24 -12.37
C ALA A 570 1.46 -30.01 -13.57
N ARG A 571 1.08 -29.30 -14.64
CA ARG A 571 0.63 -29.91 -15.90
C ARG A 571 1.71 -30.78 -16.55
N ASN A 572 2.95 -30.29 -16.62
CA ASN A 572 4.09 -31.06 -17.15
C ASN A 572 4.35 -32.35 -16.36
N CYS A 573 4.12 -32.31 -15.04
CA CYS A 573 4.26 -33.46 -14.15
C CYS A 573 3.01 -34.34 -14.05
N LEU A 574 1.94 -34.02 -14.79
CA LEU A 574 0.61 -34.66 -14.68
C LEU A 574 0.09 -34.68 -13.22
N TYR A 575 0.29 -33.57 -12.52
CA TYR A 575 -0.06 -33.40 -11.12
C TYR A 575 -1.26 -32.44 -10.96
N PRO A 576 -2.31 -32.81 -10.21
CA PRO A 576 -3.43 -31.91 -9.95
C PRO A 576 -3.06 -30.87 -8.90
N ALA A 577 -3.24 -29.59 -9.22
CA ALA A 577 -3.01 -28.46 -8.30
C ALA A 577 -4.26 -27.57 -8.15
N PRO A 578 -5.38 -28.11 -7.62
CA PRO A 578 -6.67 -27.43 -7.56
C PRO A 578 -6.69 -26.16 -6.67
N LEU A 579 -5.98 -26.14 -5.53
CA LEU A 579 -5.92 -24.93 -4.70
C LEU A 579 -5.12 -23.83 -5.40
N SER A 580 -3.99 -24.19 -6.00
CA SER A 580 -3.20 -23.28 -6.84
C SER A 580 -4.04 -22.71 -7.98
N ALA A 581 -4.87 -23.54 -8.63
CA ALA A 581 -5.72 -23.12 -9.74
C ALA A 581 -6.81 -22.14 -9.30
N ALA A 582 -7.46 -22.39 -8.16
CA ALA A 582 -8.44 -21.50 -7.58
C ALA A 582 -7.81 -20.16 -7.15
N ALA A 583 -6.66 -20.18 -6.48
CA ALA A 583 -5.93 -18.99 -6.10
C ALA A 583 -5.50 -18.18 -7.33
N HIS A 584 -4.93 -18.84 -8.35
CA HIS A 584 -4.53 -18.20 -9.59
C HIS A 584 -5.71 -17.52 -10.30
N THR A 585 -6.89 -18.13 -10.29
CA THR A 585 -8.11 -17.54 -10.84
C THR A 585 -8.49 -16.24 -10.13
N LEU A 586 -8.30 -16.15 -8.80
CA LEU A 586 -8.51 -14.92 -8.04
C LEU A 586 -7.52 -13.83 -8.43
N TYR A 587 -6.25 -14.17 -8.63
CA TYR A 587 -5.25 -13.21 -9.10
C TYR A 587 -5.50 -12.74 -10.54
N ILE A 588 -5.85 -13.64 -11.46
CA ILE A 588 -6.28 -13.27 -12.82
C ILE A 588 -7.50 -12.34 -12.74
N SER A 589 -8.46 -12.65 -11.87
CA SER A 589 -9.67 -11.84 -11.67
C SER A 589 -9.35 -10.45 -11.13
N GLY A 590 -8.36 -10.32 -10.24
CA GLY A 590 -7.83 -9.04 -9.75
C GLY A 590 -7.09 -8.28 -10.84
N ALA A 591 -6.22 -8.94 -11.60
CA ALA A 591 -5.51 -8.35 -12.73
C ALA A 591 -6.46 -7.82 -13.81
N ALA A 592 -7.51 -8.58 -14.14
CA ALA A 592 -8.58 -8.16 -15.06
C ALA A 592 -9.37 -6.94 -14.57
N ARG A 593 -9.29 -6.63 -13.26
CA ARG A 593 -9.88 -5.43 -12.63
C ARG A 593 -8.87 -4.28 -12.51
N GLY A 594 -7.73 -4.36 -13.18
CA GLY A 594 -6.68 -3.33 -13.17
C GLY A 594 -5.85 -3.30 -11.88
N LEU A 595 -5.85 -4.38 -11.09
CA LEU A 595 -5.10 -4.46 -9.83
C LEU A 595 -3.66 -4.98 -10.01
N SER A 596 -3.22 -5.25 -11.25
CA SER A 596 -1.92 -5.87 -11.58
C SER A 596 -0.71 -5.21 -10.91
N HIS A 597 -0.71 -3.88 -10.83
CA HIS A 597 0.39 -3.07 -10.28
C HIS A 597 0.20 -2.67 -8.81
N GLN A 598 -0.90 -3.08 -8.18
CA GLN A 598 -1.15 -2.87 -6.75
C GLN A 598 -0.54 -4.01 -5.94
N SER A 599 -0.51 -3.85 -4.62
CA SER A 599 -0.16 -4.95 -3.71
C SER A 599 -0.92 -6.24 -4.05
N ASP A 600 -0.24 -7.37 -3.93
CA ASP A 600 -0.83 -8.70 -3.99
C ASP A 600 -1.91 -8.94 -2.91
N ALA A 601 -1.89 -8.19 -1.80
CA ALA A 601 -2.97 -8.13 -0.81
C ALA A 601 -4.28 -7.60 -1.41
N GLY A 602 -4.20 -6.83 -2.50
CA GLY A 602 -5.34 -6.30 -3.25
C GLY A 602 -6.24 -7.37 -3.87
N VAL A 603 -5.84 -8.65 -3.86
CA VAL A 603 -6.72 -9.76 -4.24
C VAL A 603 -8.01 -9.81 -3.39
N VAL A 604 -8.00 -9.26 -2.16
CA VAL A 604 -9.20 -9.11 -1.31
C VAL A 604 -10.31 -8.32 -1.98
N ARG A 605 -9.95 -7.34 -2.83
CA ARG A 605 -10.89 -6.45 -3.51
C ARG A 605 -11.80 -7.20 -4.51
N PHE A 606 -11.41 -8.40 -4.92
CA PHE A 606 -12.31 -9.30 -5.67
C PHE A 606 -13.59 -9.55 -4.88
N TYR A 607 -13.48 -9.88 -3.59
CA TYR A 607 -14.62 -10.14 -2.71
C TYR A 607 -15.38 -8.85 -2.39
N GLU A 608 -14.66 -7.78 -2.03
CA GLU A 608 -15.27 -6.49 -1.67
C GLU A 608 -16.09 -5.90 -2.82
N SER A 609 -15.60 -6.01 -4.06
CA SER A 609 -16.32 -5.54 -5.25
C SER A 609 -17.61 -6.32 -5.54
N MET A 610 -17.68 -7.58 -5.09
CA MET A 610 -18.84 -8.44 -5.31
C MET A 610 -19.91 -8.24 -4.23
N THR A 611 -19.50 -7.95 -3.00
CA THR A 611 -20.40 -7.93 -1.84
C THR A 611 -20.73 -6.52 -1.36
N GLY A 612 -19.95 -5.52 -1.74
CA GLY A 612 -20.08 -4.15 -1.24
C GLY A 612 -19.67 -3.96 0.22
N ILE A 613 -19.09 -4.99 0.85
CA ILE A 613 -18.57 -4.93 2.23
C ILE A 613 -17.05 -4.98 2.15
N THR A 614 -16.39 -3.96 2.68
CA THR A 614 -14.92 -3.92 2.72
C THR A 614 -14.36 -4.45 4.04
N VAL A 615 -13.18 -5.05 3.99
CA VAL A 615 -12.43 -5.50 5.17
C VAL A 615 -12.02 -4.31 6.03
N ALA A 616 -11.63 -3.20 5.39
CA ALA A 616 -11.20 -1.99 6.07
C ALA A 616 -12.34 -1.26 6.81
N GLU A 617 -13.55 -1.22 6.26
CA GLU A 617 -14.70 -0.60 6.95
C GLU A 617 -15.13 -1.37 8.21
N GLN A 618 -14.87 -2.68 8.25
CA GLN A 618 -15.12 -3.52 9.42
C GLN A 618 -13.93 -3.56 10.39
N ALA A 619 -12.86 -2.81 10.12
CA ALA A 619 -11.69 -2.77 11.00
C ALA A 619 -11.90 -1.76 12.13
N GLY A 620 -11.89 -2.22 13.39
CA GLY A 620 -11.91 -1.34 14.56
C GLY A 620 -10.69 -0.41 14.63
N SER A 621 -10.79 0.61 15.49
CA SER A 621 -9.72 1.58 15.74
C SER A 621 -8.42 0.89 16.20
N LYS A 622 -7.25 1.34 15.71
CA LYS A 622 -5.92 0.80 16.05
C LYS A 622 -5.55 0.88 17.54
N ASP A 623 -6.21 1.74 18.32
CA ASP A 623 -5.84 2.06 19.70
C ASP A 623 -6.64 1.26 20.75
N LYS A 624 -6.40 -0.04 20.89
CA LYS A 624 -6.86 -0.81 22.05
C LYS A 624 -5.91 -1.94 22.45
N GLU A 625 -4.62 -1.67 22.60
CA GLU A 625 -3.74 -2.58 23.35
C GLU A 625 -2.80 -1.79 24.26
N GLY A 626 -2.98 -1.96 25.58
CA GLY A 626 -1.98 -1.57 26.59
C GLY A 626 -2.39 -0.50 27.61
N SER A 627 -3.45 -0.73 28.40
CA SER A 627 -3.57 -0.06 29.71
C SER A 627 -4.43 -0.90 30.67
N THR A 628 -3.77 -1.61 31.57
CA THR A 628 -4.35 -2.09 32.82
C THR A 628 -4.25 -0.97 33.86
N SER A 629 -5.38 -0.54 34.43
CA SER A 629 -5.58 -0.39 35.89
C SER A 629 -6.75 0.54 36.26
N THR A 630 -7.60 -0.03 37.13
CA THR A 630 -8.29 0.54 38.30
C THR A 630 -9.34 1.65 38.16
N ASP A 631 -10.50 1.31 38.70
CA ASP A 631 -11.70 2.12 38.93
C ASP A 631 -11.48 3.47 39.62
N GLY A 632 -12.27 4.45 39.18
CA GLY A 632 -12.63 5.68 39.89
C GLY A 632 -13.84 6.33 39.22
N PRO A 633 -14.82 6.90 39.96
CA PRO A 633 -16.17 7.14 39.46
C PRO A 633 -16.20 8.28 38.42
N SER A 634 -16.45 7.93 37.16
CA SER A 634 -16.62 8.86 36.05
C SER A 634 -17.94 9.63 36.19
N THR A 635 -17.83 10.89 36.58
CA THR A 635 -18.85 11.91 36.30
C THR A 635 -18.93 12.10 34.79
N THR A 636 -20.09 11.79 34.24
CA THR A 636 -20.39 11.83 32.80
C THR A 636 -20.39 13.28 32.33
N ILE A 637 -19.33 13.70 31.61
CA ILE A 637 -19.42 14.78 30.63
C ILE A 637 -19.24 14.12 29.28
N GLY A 638 -20.33 14.00 28.53
CA GLY A 638 -20.34 13.38 27.21
C GLY A 638 -19.40 14.11 26.26
N VAL A 639 -18.44 13.37 25.69
CA VAL A 639 -17.75 13.80 24.48
C VAL A 639 -18.69 13.47 23.31
N PRO A 640 -19.08 14.46 22.48
CA PRO A 640 -20.00 14.21 21.38
C PRO A 640 -19.33 13.34 20.31
N ALA A 641 -20.11 12.49 19.66
CA ALA A 641 -19.69 11.82 18.42
C ALA A 641 -19.15 12.86 17.44
N LYS A 642 -17.95 12.62 16.87
CA LYS A 642 -17.32 13.52 15.89
C LYS A 642 -18.27 13.70 14.70
N LYS A 643 -18.79 14.91 14.55
CA LYS A 643 -19.78 15.29 13.52
C LYS A 643 -19.03 15.55 12.21
N VAL A 644 -19.40 14.86 11.13
CA VAL A 644 -18.89 15.14 9.78
C VAL A 644 -19.25 16.60 9.43
N PRO A 645 -18.30 17.45 8.98
CA PRO A 645 -18.60 18.83 8.61
C PRO A 645 -19.65 18.90 7.49
N GLU A 646 -20.66 19.75 7.63
CA GLU A 646 -21.74 19.90 6.65
C GLU A 646 -21.43 21.05 5.65
N PRO A 647 -21.92 20.97 4.39
CA PRO A 647 -21.87 22.12 3.48
C PRO A 647 -22.58 23.36 4.04
N LEU A 648 -21.98 24.53 3.85
CA LEU A 648 -22.48 25.79 4.43
C LEU A 648 -22.91 26.80 3.35
N PRO A 649 -23.97 27.61 3.56
CA PRO A 649 -24.33 28.68 2.63
C PRO A 649 -23.26 29.79 2.61
N ALA A 650 -22.58 29.98 1.50
CA ALA A 650 -21.36 30.79 1.43
C ALA A 650 -21.57 32.24 1.87
N LYS A 651 -22.61 32.91 1.36
CA LYS A 651 -22.89 34.31 1.72
C LYS A 651 -23.20 34.45 3.21
N GLN A 652 -24.13 33.65 3.73
CA GLN A 652 -24.55 33.72 5.13
C GLN A 652 -23.39 33.42 6.08
N THR A 653 -22.57 32.42 5.78
CA THR A 653 -21.42 32.06 6.59
C THR A 653 -20.39 33.18 6.60
N LEU A 654 -20.00 33.69 5.42
CA LEU A 654 -19.00 34.77 5.33
C LEU A 654 -19.48 36.08 5.97
N ASP A 655 -20.76 36.43 5.81
CA ASP A 655 -21.37 37.62 6.43
C ASP A 655 -21.48 37.48 7.97
N SER A 656 -21.43 36.26 8.51
CA SER A 656 -21.50 35.99 9.95
C SER A 656 -20.16 36.03 10.68
N LEU A 657 -19.04 36.04 9.94
CA LEU A 657 -17.70 36.09 10.50
C LEU A 657 -17.44 37.47 11.14
N PRO A 658 -16.52 37.56 12.13
CA PRO A 658 -16.06 38.85 12.64
C PRO A 658 -15.60 39.77 11.50
N ALA A 659 -15.78 41.08 11.63
CA ALA A 659 -15.30 42.03 10.62
C ALA A 659 -13.78 41.91 10.43
N GLU A 660 -13.30 42.06 9.19
CA GLU A 660 -11.87 42.05 8.89
C GLU A 660 -11.10 43.08 9.73
N TYR A 661 -9.84 42.77 10.06
CA TYR A 661 -9.02 43.63 10.90
C TYR A 661 -8.89 45.02 10.26
N SER A 662 -9.32 46.04 11.00
CA SER A 662 -9.50 47.40 10.47
C SER A 662 -8.22 48.13 10.04
N THR A 663 -7.04 47.65 10.45
CA THR A 663 -5.75 48.25 10.11
C THR A 663 -5.10 47.48 8.98
N ASP A 664 -4.66 48.17 7.94
CA ASP A 664 -3.85 47.57 6.89
C ASP A 664 -2.44 47.26 7.42
N VAL A 665 -2.10 45.97 7.42
CA VAL A 665 -0.83 45.46 7.94
C VAL A 665 0.16 45.12 6.82
N ILE A 666 -0.23 45.17 5.54
CA ILE A 666 0.64 44.77 4.43
C ILE A 666 1.86 45.69 4.32
N THR A 667 1.69 47.00 4.56
CA THR A 667 2.80 47.96 4.57
C THR A 667 3.83 47.63 5.65
N SER A 668 3.38 47.12 6.80
CA SER A 668 4.29 46.71 7.88
C SER A 668 5.10 45.48 7.49
N ILE A 669 4.49 44.53 6.77
CA ILE A 669 5.19 43.37 6.21
C ILE A 669 6.22 43.84 5.17
N GLN A 670 5.82 44.71 4.23
CA GLN A 670 6.69 45.25 3.19
C GLN A 670 7.93 45.89 3.81
N ASN A 671 7.76 46.74 4.83
CA ASN A 671 8.88 47.36 5.54
C ASN A 671 9.87 46.34 6.15
N VAL A 672 9.36 45.22 6.70
CA VAL A 672 10.20 44.15 7.27
C VAL A 672 10.89 43.32 6.20
N VAL A 673 10.22 43.01 5.09
CA VAL A 673 10.81 42.26 3.99
C VAL A 673 11.83 43.12 3.22
N ASP A 674 11.56 44.42 3.09
CA ASP A 674 12.43 45.40 2.42
C ASP A 674 13.64 45.77 3.24
N SER A 675 13.61 45.64 4.57
CA SER A 675 14.80 45.82 5.41
C SER A 675 15.86 44.73 5.19
N ARG A 676 15.51 43.61 4.53
CA ARG A 676 16.39 42.44 4.33
C ARG A 676 16.87 41.79 5.63
N GLU A 677 16.19 42.06 6.75
CA GLU A 677 16.50 41.49 8.06
C GLU A 677 15.85 40.10 8.27
N VAL A 678 15.05 39.64 7.31
CA VAL A 678 14.39 38.32 7.31
C VAL A 678 15.03 37.37 6.30
N PRO A 679 14.94 36.04 6.51
CA PRO A 679 15.46 35.06 5.56
C PRO A 679 14.83 35.19 4.17
N VAL A 680 15.61 34.84 3.13
CA VAL A 680 15.11 34.72 1.75
C VAL A 680 14.10 33.58 1.68
N LEU A 681 12.91 33.86 1.16
CA LEU A 681 11.84 32.86 1.05
C LEU A 681 12.06 31.98 -0.19
N VAL A 682 12.36 30.71 0.00
CA VAL A 682 12.50 29.73 -1.08
C VAL A 682 11.26 28.85 -1.12
N VAL A 683 10.48 28.99 -2.20
CA VAL A 683 9.18 28.33 -2.34
C VAL A 683 9.32 27.12 -3.24
N LEU A 684 9.14 25.93 -2.69
CA LEU A 684 9.08 24.69 -3.47
C LEU A 684 7.64 24.46 -3.91
N ASP A 685 7.40 24.56 -5.21
CA ASP A 685 6.06 24.47 -5.80
C ASP A 685 5.85 23.09 -6.43
N ASP A 686 4.94 22.31 -5.86
CA ASP A 686 4.66 20.92 -6.25
C ASP A 686 3.93 20.79 -7.61
N ASP A 687 3.46 21.92 -8.19
CA ASP A 687 2.80 22.07 -9.50
C ASP A 687 3.01 23.52 -10.00
N PRO A 688 3.21 23.79 -11.30
CA PRO A 688 3.49 25.14 -11.85
C PRO A 688 2.44 26.23 -11.55
N THR A 689 1.28 25.86 -11.03
CA THR A 689 0.18 26.77 -10.71
C THR A 689 0.39 27.58 -9.42
N GLY A 690 1.45 27.40 -8.64
CA GLY A 690 1.60 28.04 -7.33
C GLY A 690 2.01 29.48 -7.29
N THR A 691 2.39 30.03 -8.43
CA THR A 691 2.70 31.45 -8.62
C THR A 691 1.45 32.35 -8.69
N GLN A 692 0.28 31.78 -8.39
CA GLN A 692 -1.06 32.34 -8.57
C GLN A 692 -1.27 33.74 -8.04
N THR A 693 -0.72 34.11 -6.89
CA THR A 693 -0.96 35.42 -6.23
C THR A 693 0.26 36.33 -6.28
N CYS A 694 1.30 35.93 -7.00
CA CYS A 694 2.57 36.64 -7.04
C CYS A 694 2.77 37.38 -8.38
N HIS A 695 3.58 38.43 -8.34
CA HIS A 695 4.13 39.10 -9.50
C HIS A 695 5.53 39.62 -9.13
N ASP A 696 6.32 39.97 -10.14
CA ASP A 696 7.68 40.45 -9.97
C ASP A 696 8.57 39.51 -9.15
N ILE A 697 8.42 38.20 -9.38
CA ILE A 697 9.19 37.15 -8.74
C ILE A 697 9.66 36.11 -9.76
N ASP A 698 10.82 35.53 -9.50
CA ASP A 698 11.40 34.50 -10.35
C ASP A 698 10.95 33.09 -9.96
N VAL A 699 10.85 32.24 -10.99
CA VAL A 699 10.57 30.81 -10.91
C VAL A 699 11.70 30.10 -11.60
N LEU A 700 12.40 29.25 -10.86
CA LEU A 700 13.46 28.40 -11.37
C LEU A 700 12.89 27.03 -11.71
N MET A 701 13.24 26.53 -12.88
CA MET A 701 12.95 25.17 -13.35
C MET A 701 14.16 24.25 -13.19
N THR A 702 15.29 24.79 -12.74
CA THR A 702 16.51 24.05 -12.40
C THR A 702 16.99 24.46 -11.00
N TRP A 703 17.67 23.56 -10.31
CA TRP A 703 18.13 23.74 -8.92
C TRP A 703 19.57 23.26 -8.74
N ASP A 704 20.37 23.33 -9.81
CA ASP A 704 21.80 23.14 -9.73
C ASP A 704 22.46 24.29 -8.94
N ALA A 705 23.64 24.02 -8.39
CA ALA A 705 24.34 24.97 -7.52
C ALA A 705 24.59 26.32 -8.21
N GLN A 706 24.89 26.34 -9.52
CA GLN A 706 25.18 27.58 -10.23
C GLN A 706 23.93 28.43 -10.40
N ALA A 707 22.80 27.83 -10.77
CA ALA A 707 21.52 28.54 -10.89
C ALA A 707 21.08 29.15 -9.55
N LEU A 708 21.15 28.38 -8.46
CA LEU A 708 20.77 28.84 -7.13
C LEU A 708 21.70 29.92 -6.60
N GLU A 709 23.02 29.77 -6.76
CA GLU A 709 24.00 30.81 -6.38
C GLU A 709 23.77 32.10 -7.16
N SER A 710 23.48 32.00 -8.47
CA SER A 710 23.16 33.16 -9.29
C SER A 710 21.89 33.85 -8.80
N GLU A 711 20.85 33.10 -8.42
CA GLU A 711 19.60 33.68 -7.92
C GLU A 711 19.81 34.37 -6.57
N PHE A 712 20.48 33.73 -5.62
CA PHE A 712 20.83 34.36 -4.35
C PHE A 712 21.71 35.60 -4.53
N GLY A 713 22.57 35.62 -5.55
CA GLY A 713 23.40 36.78 -5.91
C GLY A 713 22.62 38.01 -6.36
N LEU A 714 21.35 37.86 -6.77
CA LEU A 714 20.45 38.98 -7.13
C LEU A 714 19.80 39.64 -5.91
N ASP A 715 20.05 39.13 -4.71
CA ASP A 715 19.41 39.57 -3.46
C ASP A 715 17.87 39.59 -3.50
N PRO A 716 17.22 38.48 -3.89
CA PRO A 716 15.77 38.41 -3.98
C PRO A 716 15.12 38.41 -2.59
N LYS A 717 13.89 38.94 -2.51
CA LYS A 717 13.01 38.73 -1.33
C LYS A 717 12.64 37.26 -1.16
N GLY A 718 12.50 36.58 -2.29
CA GLY A 718 12.23 35.16 -2.41
C GLY A 718 12.06 34.77 -3.87
N PHE A 719 12.01 33.47 -4.14
CA PHE A 719 11.83 32.91 -5.48
C PHE A 719 11.20 31.52 -5.38
N PHE A 720 10.63 31.07 -6.49
CA PHE A 720 10.05 29.74 -6.61
C PHE A 720 11.03 28.77 -7.24
N ILE A 721 10.97 27.51 -6.83
CA ILE A 721 11.54 26.36 -7.53
C ILE A 721 10.37 25.47 -7.92
N LEU A 722 10.18 25.29 -9.22
CA LEU A 722 9.18 24.38 -9.76
C LEU A 722 9.67 22.94 -9.62
N THR A 723 9.16 22.21 -8.63
CA THR A 723 9.56 20.82 -8.38
C THR A 723 8.73 19.86 -9.23
N ASN A 724 7.46 20.20 -9.47
CA ASN A 724 6.47 19.30 -10.07
C ASN A 724 6.42 17.94 -9.35
N SER A 725 6.72 17.92 -8.04
CA SER A 725 6.85 16.71 -7.23
C SER A 725 5.56 15.90 -7.19
N ARG A 726 4.40 16.53 -7.36
CA ARG A 726 3.08 15.86 -7.41
C ARG A 726 2.92 14.89 -8.59
N ALA A 727 3.75 15.02 -9.63
CA ALA A 727 3.79 14.10 -10.75
C ALA A 727 4.68 12.86 -10.49
N LEU A 728 5.33 12.78 -9.33
CA LEU A 728 6.27 11.73 -8.97
C LEU A 728 5.69 10.76 -7.92
N PRO A 729 6.17 9.50 -7.88
CA PRO A 729 5.93 8.61 -6.74
C PRO A 729 6.49 9.20 -5.43
N SER A 730 5.88 8.86 -4.28
CA SER A 730 6.24 9.42 -2.96
C SER A 730 7.75 9.34 -2.63
N SER A 731 8.40 8.19 -2.86
CA SER A 731 9.83 8.03 -2.59
C SER A 731 10.71 8.93 -3.46
N GLU A 732 10.29 9.21 -4.69
CA GLU A 732 11.02 10.05 -5.63
C GLU A 732 10.80 11.53 -5.35
N ALA A 733 9.55 11.93 -5.04
CA ALA A 733 9.23 13.27 -4.57
C ALA A 733 10.04 13.62 -3.32
N ARG A 734 10.09 12.70 -2.35
CA ARG A 734 10.90 12.87 -1.13
C ARG A 734 12.38 13.07 -1.45
N GLN A 735 12.93 12.27 -2.36
CA GLN A 735 14.34 12.38 -2.75
C GLN A 735 14.62 13.70 -3.47
N LEU A 736 13.73 14.12 -4.37
CA LEU A 736 13.83 15.40 -5.09
C LEU A 736 13.82 16.58 -4.11
N ILE A 737 12.87 16.61 -3.17
CA ILE A 737 12.80 17.69 -2.18
C ILE A 737 14.05 17.73 -1.31
N LEU A 738 14.57 16.57 -0.90
CA LEU A 738 15.82 16.49 -0.14
C LEU A 738 17.00 17.08 -0.94
N GLU A 739 17.16 16.68 -2.20
CA GLU A 739 18.21 17.19 -3.09
C GLU A 739 18.12 18.72 -3.26
N ILE A 740 16.92 19.23 -3.55
CA ILE A 740 16.69 20.67 -3.70
C ILE A 740 17.04 21.40 -2.41
N CYS A 741 16.57 20.90 -1.26
CA CYS A 741 16.83 21.53 0.03
C CYS A 741 18.33 21.54 0.36
N GLU A 742 19.06 20.47 0.08
CA GLU A 742 20.52 20.41 0.27
C GLU A 742 21.25 21.40 -0.66
N ASN A 743 20.82 21.54 -1.91
CA ASN A 743 21.43 22.49 -2.85
C ASN A 743 21.13 23.93 -2.48
N VAL A 744 19.89 24.23 -2.07
CA VAL A 744 19.47 25.55 -1.55
C VAL A 744 20.31 25.92 -0.33
N LYS A 745 20.46 24.99 0.62
CA LYS A 745 21.29 25.18 1.81
C LYS A 745 22.74 25.53 1.46
N LYS A 746 23.37 24.75 0.56
CA LYS A 746 24.75 24.99 0.10
C LYS A 746 24.89 26.35 -0.59
N ALA A 747 23.96 26.72 -1.47
CA ALA A 747 24.00 27.99 -2.20
C ALA A 747 23.79 29.20 -1.27
N ALA A 748 22.88 29.07 -0.29
CA ALA A 748 22.65 30.08 0.73
C ALA A 748 23.88 30.29 1.62
N GLU A 749 24.50 29.20 2.10
CA GLU A 749 25.74 29.25 2.88
C GLU A 749 26.87 29.94 2.12
N LYS A 750 27.04 29.63 0.83
CA LYS A 750 28.09 30.22 -0.01
C LYS A 750 27.87 31.70 -0.31
N THR A 751 26.62 32.15 -0.42
CA THR A 751 26.26 33.55 -0.68
C THR A 751 26.04 34.37 0.59
N GLY A 752 26.20 33.76 1.77
CA GLY A 752 26.00 34.41 3.06
C GLY A 752 24.54 34.80 3.33
N LYS A 753 23.58 34.07 2.76
CA LYS A 753 22.14 34.30 2.91
C LYS A 753 21.54 33.32 3.91
N THR A 754 20.54 33.76 4.65
CA THR A 754 19.65 32.89 5.43
C THR A 754 18.41 32.57 4.61
N VAL A 755 17.83 31.38 4.81
CA VAL A 755 16.70 30.90 4.01
C VAL A 755 15.57 30.34 4.87
N GLU A 756 14.36 30.46 4.34
CA GLU A 756 13.14 29.85 4.88
C GLU A 756 12.47 29.05 3.76
N ILE A 757 12.10 27.79 4.07
CA ILE A 757 11.51 26.87 3.09
C ILE A 757 10.00 26.88 3.21
N VAL A 758 9.32 27.15 2.09
CA VAL A 758 7.87 26.98 1.96
C VAL A 758 7.58 25.83 1.02
N LEU A 759 6.86 24.83 1.52
CA LEU A 759 6.32 23.74 0.71
C LEU A 759 4.93 24.16 0.25
N ARG A 760 4.86 24.77 -0.93
CA ARG A 760 3.58 25.20 -1.50
C ARG A 760 2.91 23.98 -2.11
N GLY A 761 1.72 23.67 -1.63
CA GLY A 761 0.92 22.52 -2.06
C GLY A 761 -0.33 22.92 -2.81
N ASP A 762 -1.11 21.91 -3.22
CA ASP A 762 -2.45 22.16 -3.75
C ASP A 762 -3.36 22.75 -2.67
N SER A 763 -4.05 23.84 -3.00
CA SER A 763 -5.00 24.48 -2.09
C SER A 763 -6.16 23.55 -1.71
N THR A 764 -6.43 22.48 -2.48
CA THR A 764 -7.39 21.43 -2.09
C THR A 764 -6.71 20.25 -1.39
N LEU A 765 -5.66 20.52 -0.62
CA LEU A 765 -4.98 19.57 0.28
C LEU A 765 -4.29 18.37 -0.38
N ARG A 766 -4.16 18.31 -1.70
CA ARG A 766 -3.43 17.22 -2.37
C ARG A 766 -1.91 17.46 -2.34
N GLY A 767 -1.16 16.37 -2.27
CA GLY A 767 0.30 16.35 -2.34
C GLY A 767 0.94 15.40 -1.33
N HIS A 768 2.26 15.35 -1.36
CA HIS A 768 3.06 14.44 -0.53
C HIS A 768 3.22 14.96 0.90
N LEU A 769 2.46 14.37 1.82
CA LEU A 769 2.44 14.67 3.25
C LEU A 769 2.41 13.32 3.99
N PRO A 770 3.40 12.98 4.84
CA PRO A 770 4.42 13.85 5.43
C PRO A 770 5.74 14.00 4.65
N GLU A 771 5.87 13.46 3.44
CA GLU A 771 7.20 13.21 2.86
C GLU A 771 7.98 14.47 2.47
N GLU A 772 7.35 15.51 1.91
CA GLU A 772 8.07 16.75 1.58
C GLU A 772 8.51 17.51 2.84
N PRO A 773 7.65 17.67 3.88
CA PRO A 773 8.09 18.24 5.14
C PRO A 773 9.26 17.49 5.80
N GLU A 774 9.21 16.16 5.80
CA GLU A 774 10.28 15.33 6.37
C GLU A 774 11.60 15.44 5.60
N ALA A 775 11.54 15.58 4.29
CA ALA A 775 12.72 15.84 3.47
C ALA A 775 13.34 17.21 3.78
N ALA A 776 12.52 18.25 3.96
CA ALA A 776 12.99 19.57 4.36
C ALA A 776 13.60 19.56 5.78
N GLU A 777 12.97 18.86 6.74
CA GLU A 777 13.50 18.66 8.10
C GLU A 777 14.84 17.92 8.09
N GLN A 778 15.00 16.93 7.21
CA GLN A 778 16.27 16.22 7.08
C GLN A 778 17.41 17.15 6.61
N ALA A 779 17.15 18.12 5.73
CA ALA A 779 18.16 19.05 5.22
C ALA A 779 18.44 20.23 6.16
N PHE A 780 17.39 20.83 6.73
CA PHE A 780 17.44 22.07 7.51
C PHE A 780 17.36 21.88 9.03
N GLY A 781 17.23 20.64 9.49
CA GLY A 781 17.01 20.30 10.90
C GLY A 781 15.54 20.43 11.30
N GLN A 782 15.26 20.10 12.56
CA GLN A 782 13.91 20.20 13.13
C GLN A 782 13.45 21.66 13.25
N PHE A 783 12.15 21.89 13.07
CA PHE A 783 11.49 23.18 13.23
C PHE A 783 10.67 23.22 14.53
N ASP A 784 10.26 24.41 14.97
CA ASP A 784 9.43 24.60 16.18
C ASP A 784 7.96 24.22 15.96
N GLY A 785 7.56 24.00 14.71
CA GLY A 785 6.27 23.46 14.33
C GLY A 785 6.00 23.59 12.83
N TRP A 786 4.97 22.89 12.36
CA TRP A 786 4.46 23.00 10.99
C TRP A 786 3.32 23.99 10.92
N VAL A 787 3.40 24.98 10.04
CA VAL A 787 2.32 25.93 9.75
C VAL A 787 1.52 25.44 8.55
N ILE A 788 0.21 25.28 8.74
CA ILE A 788 -0.72 24.73 7.76
C ILE A 788 -1.71 25.83 7.37
N ALA A 789 -1.53 26.38 6.18
CA ALA A 789 -2.29 27.53 5.70
C ALA A 789 -2.73 27.34 4.22
N PRO A 790 -3.70 26.45 3.92
CA PRO A 790 -4.12 26.14 2.55
C PRO A 790 -5.00 27.22 1.88
N PHE A 791 -5.27 28.33 2.56
CA PHE A 791 -6.16 29.40 2.10
C PHE A 791 -5.77 29.96 0.71
N PHE A 792 -6.78 30.15 -0.15
CA PHE A 792 -6.60 30.76 -1.47
C PHE A 792 -7.91 31.41 -1.96
N PHE A 793 -8.01 32.73 -1.82
CA PHE A 793 -9.23 33.50 -2.06
C PHE A 793 -9.73 33.44 -3.51
N GLN A 794 -8.87 33.66 -4.50
CA GLN A 794 -9.23 33.65 -5.92
C GLN A 794 -9.65 32.25 -6.39
N GLY A 795 -9.19 31.21 -5.71
CA GLY A 795 -9.66 29.84 -5.88
C GLY A 795 -10.94 29.53 -5.10
N GLY A 796 -11.44 30.40 -4.24
CA GLY A 796 -12.57 30.11 -3.36
C GLY A 796 -12.25 29.05 -2.30
N ARG A 797 -11.02 29.02 -1.79
CA ARG A 797 -10.58 28.11 -0.72
C ARG A 797 -10.53 28.86 0.61
N TYR A 798 -11.31 28.39 1.59
CA TYR A 798 -11.52 29.04 2.87
C TYR A 798 -11.19 28.07 4.02
N THR A 799 -10.63 28.55 5.11
CA THR A 799 -10.45 27.75 6.34
C THR A 799 -11.18 28.44 7.48
N ILE A 800 -12.22 27.79 8.00
CA ILE A 800 -13.11 28.33 9.04
C ILE A 800 -13.30 27.22 10.09
N ASP A 801 -13.08 27.54 11.36
CA ASP A 801 -13.12 26.60 12.49
C ASP A 801 -12.29 25.33 12.26
N ASP A 802 -11.08 25.53 11.74
CA ASP A 802 -10.12 24.50 11.31
C ASP A 802 -10.61 23.61 10.15
N VAL A 803 -11.81 23.83 9.62
CA VAL A 803 -12.34 23.09 8.46
C VAL A 803 -12.01 23.83 7.18
N HIS A 804 -11.43 23.12 6.22
CA HIS A 804 -11.12 23.64 4.91
C HIS A 804 -12.27 23.41 3.92
N TYR A 805 -12.67 24.46 3.21
CA TYR A 805 -13.82 24.49 2.30
C TYR A 805 -13.40 24.94 0.89
N VAL A 806 -14.09 24.40 -0.11
CA VAL A 806 -14.06 24.84 -1.50
C VAL A 806 -15.42 25.43 -1.85
N LYS A 807 -15.43 26.67 -2.35
CA LYS A 807 -16.66 27.35 -2.76
C LYS A 807 -17.11 26.87 -4.14
N GLU A 808 -18.31 26.30 -4.20
CA GLU A 808 -18.99 25.89 -5.43
C GLU A 808 -20.32 26.63 -5.53
N GLY A 809 -20.38 27.65 -6.40
CA GLY A 809 -21.52 28.56 -6.48
C GLY A 809 -21.74 29.32 -5.16
N ASP A 810 -22.93 29.17 -4.58
CA ASP A 810 -23.32 29.80 -3.31
C ASP A 810 -23.11 28.90 -2.07
N VAL A 811 -22.35 27.80 -2.21
CA VAL A 811 -22.10 26.83 -1.13
C VAL A 811 -20.60 26.69 -0.84
N LEU A 812 -20.23 26.65 0.43
CA LEU A 812 -18.92 26.22 0.91
C LEU A 812 -18.98 24.72 1.18
N VAL A 813 -18.38 23.94 0.29
CA VAL A 813 -18.34 22.48 0.38
C VAL A 813 -17.07 22.07 1.14
N PRO A 814 -17.15 21.26 2.21
CA PRO A 814 -15.97 20.74 2.89
C PRO A 814 -15.04 20.06 1.89
N ALA A 815 -13.74 20.34 1.96
CA ALA A 815 -12.78 19.90 0.95
C ALA A 815 -12.81 18.37 0.71
N SER A 816 -13.09 17.58 1.74
CA SER A 816 -13.21 16.11 1.67
C SER A 816 -14.46 15.60 0.95
N GLN A 817 -15.46 16.45 0.73
CA GLN A 817 -16.67 16.13 -0.02
C GLN A 817 -16.56 16.53 -1.50
N THR A 818 -15.47 17.19 -1.88
CA THR A 818 -15.21 17.55 -3.27
C THR A 818 -14.61 16.37 -4.05
N PRO A 819 -14.71 16.36 -5.39
CA PRO A 819 -14.02 15.36 -6.21
C PRO A 819 -12.50 15.33 -6.01
N PHE A 820 -11.88 16.42 -5.52
CA PHE A 820 -10.45 16.49 -5.25
C PHE A 820 -10.01 15.53 -4.13
N ALA A 821 -10.89 15.25 -3.17
CA ALA A 821 -10.61 14.33 -2.07
C ALA A 821 -10.67 12.85 -2.49
N GLN A 822 -11.30 12.57 -3.64
CA GLN A 822 -11.40 11.24 -4.25
C GLN A 822 -10.24 10.94 -5.21
N ASP A 823 -9.20 11.79 -5.20
CA ASP A 823 -7.99 11.60 -6.00
C ASP A 823 -7.35 10.24 -5.68
N ALA A 824 -7.05 9.46 -6.72
CA ALA A 824 -6.55 8.09 -6.57
C ALA A 824 -5.15 8.01 -5.94
N THR A 825 -4.39 9.10 -5.97
CA THR A 825 -3.03 9.18 -5.45
C THR A 825 -2.95 9.99 -4.16
N PHE A 826 -3.65 11.12 -4.10
CA PHE A 826 -3.56 12.08 -2.99
C PHE A 826 -4.85 12.22 -2.17
N GLY A 827 -5.83 11.34 -2.37
CA GLY A 827 -7.12 11.40 -1.70
C GLY A 827 -7.04 11.47 -0.17
N TYR A 828 -8.12 11.99 0.43
CA TYR A 828 -8.26 12.18 1.87
C TYR A 828 -9.74 12.22 2.28
N LYS A 829 -10.05 11.96 3.54
CA LYS A 829 -11.43 11.84 4.06
C LYS A 829 -11.85 13.01 4.94
N ASN A 830 -10.90 13.73 5.51
CA ASN A 830 -11.18 14.77 6.50
C ASN A 830 -10.99 16.19 5.95
N SER A 831 -11.95 17.07 6.25
CA SER A 831 -11.87 18.50 5.94
C SER A 831 -11.36 19.33 7.12
N ASN A 832 -11.51 18.84 8.36
CA ASN A 832 -10.87 19.45 9.51
C ASN A 832 -9.35 19.23 9.39
N LEU A 833 -8.57 20.30 9.38
CA LEU A 833 -7.14 20.24 9.09
C LEU A 833 -6.33 19.48 10.14
N ARG A 834 -6.82 19.38 11.39
CA ARG A 834 -6.19 18.55 12.43
C ARG A 834 -6.34 17.07 12.07
N GLU A 835 -7.56 16.68 11.73
CA GLU A 835 -7.90 15.30 11.36
C GLU A 835 -7.27 14.92 10.02
N TYR A 836 -7.22 15.84 9.06
CA TYR A 836 -6.52 15.66 7.79
C TYR A 836 -5.02 15.38 8.02
N ILE A 837 -4.37 16.08 8.95
CA ILE A 837 -2.95 15.84 9.25
C ILE A 837 -2.75 14.52 9.99
N GLN A 838 -3.63 14.16 10.94
CA GLN A 838 -3.61 12.84 11.57
C GLN A 838 -3.81 11.71 10.54
N GLU A 839 -4.71 11.92 9.57
CA GLU A 839 -4.97 10.99 8.48
C GLU A 839 -3.73 10.79 7.60
N LYS A 840 -3.06 11.87 7.19
CA LYS A 840 -1.92 11.78 6.26
C LYS A 840 -0.61 11.41 6.94
N CYS A 841 -0.40 11.84 8.18
CA CYS A 841 0.87 11.66 8.90
C CYS A 841 0.85 10.51 9.92
N GLY A 842 -0.27 9.80 10.08
CA GLY A 842 -0.41 8.69 11.03
C GLY A 842 -0.20 9.12 12.49
N SER A 843 0.40 8.24 13.30
CA SER A 843 0.60 8.43 14.75
C SER A 843 1.68 9.46 15.13
N ARG A 844 2.22 10.22 14.17
CA ARG A 844 3.20 11.28 14.43
C ARG A 844 2.62 12.42 15.28
N PHE A 845 1.34 12.75 15.07
CA PHE A 845 0.66 13.86 15.73
C PHE A 845 -0.58 13.34 16.47
N ASP A 846 -0.84 13.89 17.66
CA ASP A 846 -2.02 13.61 18.48
C ASP A 846 -2.81 14.89 18.75
N ASP A 847 -3.93 14.84 19.49
CA ASP A 847 -4.76 16.02 19.70
C ASP A 847 -4.03 17.17 20.44
N SER A 848 -2.96 16.87 21.19
CA SER A 848 -2.13 17.87 21.86
C SER A 848 -1.12 18.55 20.93
N SER A 849 -0.90 17.99 19.74
CA SER A 849 -0.02 18.56 18.70
C SER A 849 -0.57 19.84 18.07
N PHE A 850 -1.88 20.04 18.07
CA PHE A 850 -2.54 21.06 17.25
C PHE A 850 -2.87 22.33 18.01
N VAL A 851 -2.39 23.46 17.49
CA VAL A 851 -2.74 24.81 17.95
C VAL A 851 -3.43 25.54 16.79
N SER A 852 -4.66 25.97 17.00
CA SER A 852 -5.41 26.76 16.02
C SER A 852 -5.15 28.25 16.20
N VAL A 853 -4.83 28.92 15.10
CA VAL A 853 -4.90 30.37 14.96
C VAL A 853 -6.27 30.68 14.35
N THR A 854 -7.19 31.09 15.21
CA THR A 854 -8.61 31.27 14.86
C THR A 854 -8.85 32.59 14.13
N LEU A 855 -10.00 32.73 13.47
CA LEU A 855 -10.42 34.00 12.89
C LEU A 855 -10.58 35.10 13.95
N ASP A 856 -10.90 34.76 15.19
CA ASP A 856 -10.97 35.73 16.30
C ASP A 856 -9.57 36.22 16.70
N ASP A 857 -8.59 35.30 16.83
CA ASP A 857 -7.20 35.69 17.12
C ASP A 857 -6.66 36.64 16.04
N ILE A 858 -7.06 36.44 14.77
CA ILE A 858 -6.66 37.25 13.61
C ILE A 858 -7.45 38.56 13.55
N ARG A 859 -8.77 38.50 13.41
CA ARG A 859 -9.62 39.67 13.11
C ARG A 859 -9.90 40.57 14.30
N LEU A 860 -9.98 40.01 15.52
CA LEU A 860 -10.20 40.78 16.75
C LEU A 860 -8.89 41.09 17.47
N GLY A 861 -7.96 40.12 17.50
CA GLY A 861 -6.69 40.24 18.20
C GLY A 861 -5.57 40.92 17.41
N GLY A 862 -5.61 40.85 16.08
CA GLY A 862 -4.58 41.43 15.21
C GLY A 862 -3.20 40.77 15.33
N PRO A 863 -2.16 41.38 14.73
CA PRO A 863 -0.83 40.76 14.63
C PRO A 863 -0.18 40.43 15.99
N SER A 864 -0.44 41.23 17.02
CA SER A 864 0.13 40.99 18.36
C SER A 864 -0.45 39.74 19.00
N ARG A 865 -1.77 39.51 18.86
CA ARG A 865 -2.41 38.29 19.37
C ARG A 865 -1.95 37.04 18.64
N VAL A 866 -1.80 37.13 17.32
CA VAL A 866 -1.21 36.03 16.53
C VAL A 866 0.19 35.71 17.04
N ALA A 867 1.05 36.71 17.25
CA ALA A 867 2.40 36.49 17.78
C ALA A 867 2.39 35.82 19.17
N GLU A 868 1.53 36.27 20.09
CA GLU A 868 1.33 35.63 21.39
C GLU A 868 0.94 34.15 21.26
N ARG A 869 0.02 33.84 20.33
CA ARG A 869 -0.43 32.46 20.09
C ARG A 869 0.70 31.58 19.56
N LEU A 870 1.47 32.08 18.61
CA LEU A 870 2.62 31.36 18.03
C LEU A 870 3.72 31.12 19.08
N LEU A 871 3.99 32.11 19.93
CA LEU A 871 5.00 32.01 21.00
C LEU A 871 4.56 31.11 22.15
N ALA A 872 3.26 31.03 22.44
CA ALA A 872 2.70 30.16 23.47
C ALA A 872 2.61 28.68 23.03
N ALA A 873 2.60 28.40 21.73
CA ALA A 873 2.58 27.03 21.22
C ALA A 873 3.85 26.26 21.65
N PRO A 874 3.75 24.97 22.04
CA PRO A 874 4.93 24.16 22.34
C PRO A 874 5.94 24.20 21.20
N ALA A 875 7.22 24.41 21.47
CA ALA A 875 8.26 24.34 20.45
C ALA A 875 8.63 22.87 20.19
N GLY A 876 8.57 22.42 18.95
CA GLY A 876 9.17 21.15 18.56
C GLY A 876 8.50 20.42 17.40
N PRO A 877 9.03 19.23 17.04
CA PRO A 877 8.68 18.52 15.81
C PRO A 877 7.30 17.85 15.81
N LYS A 878 6.59 17.96 16.94
CA LYS A 878 5.22 17.47 17.15
C LYS A 878 4.19 18.60 17.14
N THR A 879 4.59 19.86 16.95
CA THR A 879 3.66 20.99 16.98
C THR A 879 3.17 21.31 15.57
N VAL A 880 1.86 21.51 15.44
CA VAL A 880 1.21 21.90 14.20
C VAL A 880 0.30 23.10 14.45
N LEU A 881 0.48 24.13 13.64
CA LEU A 881 -0.26 25.38 13.68
C LEU A 881 -1.26 25.41 12.52
N ILE A 882 -2.56 25.37 12.83
CA ILE A 882 -3.63 25.47 11.85
C ILE A 882 -4.03 26.94 11.68
N VAL A 883 -3.96 27.46 10.47
CA VAL A 883 -4.28 28.87 10.18
C VAL A 883 -5.65 28.98 9.52
N ASN A 884 -6.57 29.68 10.19
CA ASN A 884 -7.88 30.00 9.64
C ASN A 884 -7.80 31.30 8.85
N ALA A 885 -8.49 31.36 7.71
CA ALA A 885 -8.54 32.56 6.88
C ALA A 885 -9.75 32.49 5.94
N ALA A 886 -10.44 33.63 5.80
CA ALA A 886 -11.57 33.80 4.89
C ALA A 886 -11.46 35.04 3.99
N ALA A 887 -10.46 35.90 4.21
CA ALA A 887 -10.09 37.04 3.40
C ALA A 887 -8.57 37.14 3.24
N GLU A 888 -8.08 37.85 2.21
CA GLU A 888 -6.64 38.06 2.02
C GLU A 888 -6.00 38.83 3.19
N SER A 889 -6.74 39.78 3.76
CA SER A 889 -6.35 40.55 4.95
C SER A 889 -6.08 39.65 6.16
N ASP A 890 -6.81 38.54 6.33
CA ASP A 890 -6.58 37.57 7.41
C ASP A 890 -5.17 36.97 7.32
N MET A 891 -4.74 36.65 6.10
CA MET A 891 -3.40 36.10 5.85
C MET A 891 -2.32 37.14 6.08
N HIS A 892 -2.56 38.41 5.73
CA HIS A 892 -1.64 39.50 6.04
C HIS A 892 -1.48 39.69 7.56
N VAL A 893 -2.58 39.64 8.32
CA VAL A 893 -2.51 39.73 9.79
C VAL A 893 -1.77 38.54 10.40
N PHE A 894 -2.04 37.33 9.91
CA PHE A 894 -1.30 36.15 10.32
C PHE A 894 0.21 36.30 10.08
N VAL A 895 0.62 36.66 8.86
CA VAL A 895 2.03 36.86 8.50
C VAL A 895 2.69 37.97 9.32
N SER A 896 1.97 39.08 9.58
CA SER A 896 2.50 40.15 10.43
C SER A 896 2.78 39.67 11.86
N GLY A 897 1.94 38.78 12.40
CA GLY A 897 2.19 38.13 13.70
C GLY A 897 3.29 37.07 13.65
N LEU A 898 3.38 36.31 12.56
CA LEU A 898 4.44 35.34 12.30
C LEU A 898 5.82 36.00 12.32
N LEU A 899 6.00 37.09 11.58
CA LEU A 899 7.27 37.84 11.54
C LEU A 899 7.68 38.35 12.93
N LYS A 900 6.72 38.70 13.79
CA LYS A 900 7.01 39.07 15.19
C LYS A 900 7.48 37.86 16.00
N ALA A 901 6.86 36.68 15.83
CA ALA A 901 7.27 35.46 16.52
C ALA A 901 8.66 34.96 16.05
N GLU A 902 8.96 35.09 14.75
CA GLU A 902 10.27 34.76 14.17
C GLU A 902 11.38 35.69 14.68
N LYS A 903 11.06 36.97 14.89
CA LYS A 903 11.99 37.93 15.52
C LYS A 903 12.38 37.52 16.95
N GLU A 904 11.50 36.82 17.65
CA GLU A 904 11.75 36.24 18.98
C GLU A 904 12.42 34.84 18.90
N GLY A 905 12.85 34.41 17.70
CA GLY A 905 13.68 33.22 17.49
C GLY A 905 12.93 31.95 17.06
N ARG A 906 11.62 32.02 16.81
CA ARG A 906 10.86 30.87 16.28
C ARG A 906 11.22 30.55 14.84
N ARG A 907 11.29 29.26 14.49
CA ARG A 907 11.45 28.76 13.11
C ARG A 907 10.35 27.76 12.79
N TYR A 908 9.60 28.01 11.72
CA TYR A 908 8.52 27.13 11.27
C TYR A 908 8.80 26.55 9.89
N LEU A 909 8.15 25.42 9.59
CA LEU A 909 8.07 24.85 8.26
C LEU A 909 6.66 25.02 7.72
N PHE A 910 6.51 25.44 6.47
CA PHE A 910 5.23 25.90 5.94
C PHE A 910 4.67 24.94 4.90
N ARG A 911 3.43 24.47 5.10
CA ARG A 911 2.61 23.80 4.07
C ARG A 911 1.41 24.68 3.74
N THR A 912 1.42 25.29 2.55
CA THR A 912 0.55 26.45 2.29
C THR A 912 -0.10 26.46 0.91
N GLY A 913 -1.17 27.23 0.78
CA GLY A 913 -1.74 27.70 -0.49
C GLY A 913 -1.09 29.01 -0.93
N ALA A 914 -1.56 29.58 -2.05
CA ALA A 914 -0.90 30.71 -2.71
C ALA A 914 -0.87 32.00 -1.86
N ALA A 915 -1.94 32.30 -1.12
CA ALA A 915 -2.09 33.57 -0.41
C ALA A 915 -1.03 33.80 0.69
N PHE A 916 -0.52 32.73 1.30
CA PHE A 916 0.55 32.84 2.29
C PHE A 916 1.83 33.39 1.66
N VAL A 917 2.22 32.89 0.48
CA VAL A 917 3.48 33.25 -0.18
C VAL A 917 3.49 34.73 -0.55
N SER A 918 2.44 35.23 -1.20
CA SER A 918 2.34 36.65 -1.55
C SER A 918 2.32 37.54 -0.31
N SER A 919 1.60 37.13 0.74
CA SER A 919 1.59 37.83 2.02
C SER A 919 2.98 37.87 2.66
N ARG A 920 3.71 36.74 2.74
CA ARG A 920 5.04 36.63 3.34
C ARG A 920 6.12 37.43 2.61
N LEU A 921 5.92 37.69 1.32
CA LEU A 921 6.77 38.52 0.47
C LEU A 921 6.36 40.01 0.42
N GLY A 922 5.21 40.37 1.01
CA GLY A 922 4.66 41.72 0.93
C GLY A 922 4.15 42.10 -0.47
N ILE A 923 3.76 41.11 -1.27
CA ILE A 923 3.20 41.29 -2.62
C ILE A 923 1.70 41.54 -2.51
N THR A 924 1.23 42.63 -3.12
CA THR A 924 -0.19 43.01 -3.19
C THR A 924 -0.81 42.55 -4.50
N GLY A 925 -2.12 42.32 -4.53
CA GLY A 925 -2.82 41.99 -5.78
C GLY A 925 -2.76 43.13 -6.80
N ILE A 926 -2.55 42.78 -8.08
CA ILE A 926 -2.67 43.69 -9.23
C ILE A 926 -3.80 43.21 -10.16
N PRO A 927 -4.44 44.10 -10.94
CA PRO A 927 -5.41 43.68 -11.95
C PRO A 927 -4.78 42.73 -12.99
N PRO A 928 -5.56 41.83 -13.60
CA PRO A 928 -5.08 41.00 -14.71
C PRO A 928 -4.49 41.84 -15.85
N LEU A 929 -3.36 41.40 -16.38
CA LEU A 929 -2.62 42.09 -17.44
C LEU A 929 -3.18 41.77 -18.82
N THR A 930 -3.24 42.78 -19.67
CA THR A 930 -3.51 42.62 -21.10
C THR A 930 -2.22 42.34 -21.86
N LEU A 931 -2.33 41.90 -23.12
CA LEU A 931 -1.15 41.69 -23.97
C LEU A 931 -0.35 42.99 -24.20
N GLN A 932 -1.05 44.14 -24.24
CA GLN A 932 -0.43 45.46 -24.41
C GLN A 932 0.42 45.86 -23.20
N ASP A 933 0.01 45.49 -21.99
CA ASP A 933 0.77 45.79 -20.77
C ASP A 933 2.12 45.06 -20.72
N ILE A 934 2.26 43.97 -21.48
CA ILE A 934 3.43 43.07 -21.45
C ILE A 934 4.40 43.35 -22.62
N GLN A 935 3.88 43.77 -23.78
CA GLN A 935 4.66 43.98 -25.00
C GLN A 935 5.12 45.44 -25.14
N SER A 936 6.42 45.69 -24.96
CA SER A 936 7.02 47.04 -24.99
C SER A 936 7.60 47.47 -26.34
N SER A 937 7.36 46.72 -27.43
CA SER A 937 7.87 47.02 -28.78
C SER A 937 6.76 46.93 -29.85
N PRO A 938 6.80 47.75 -30.92
CA PRO A 938 5.83 47.67 -32.01
C PRO A 938 5.90 46.30 -32.68
N VAL A 939 4.79 45.58 -32.66
CA VAL A 939 4.69 44.21 -33.18
C VAL A 939 4.70 44.25 -34.72
N ALA A 940 5.44 43.33 -35.34
CA ALA A 940 5.48 43.17 -36.79
C ALA A 940 4.08 42.93 -37.38
N THR A 941 3.80 43.55 -38.54
CA THR A 941 2.58 43.33 -39.32
C THR A 941 2.88 42.47 -40.56
N PRO A 942 2.10 41.40 -40.83
CA PRO A 942 0.98 40.90 -40.02
C PRO A 942 1.44 40.21 -38.73
N GLN A 943 0.65 40.32 -37.66
CA GLN A 943 0.97 39.68 -36.38
C GLN A 943 0.68 38.18 -36.45
N PRO A 944 1.58 37.32 -35.94
CA PRO A 944 1.27 35.91 -35.75
C PRO A 944 0.11 35.69 -34.78
N GLY A 945 -0.58 34.55 -34.90
CA GLY A 945 -1.60 34.11 -33.95
C GLY A 945 -1.04 33.64 -32.60
N GLY A 946 -1.93 33.38 -31.64
CA GLY A 946 -1.60 32.73 -30.37
C GLY A 946 -1.68 31.20 -30.43
N LEU A 947 -1.03 30.52 -29.49
CA LEU A 947 -1.07 29.07 -29.34
C LEU A 947 -1.70 28.70 -27.99
N ILE A 948 -2.72 27.85 -28.01
CA ILE A 948 -3.36 27.28 -26.82
C ILE A 948 -3.15 25.77 -26.82
N VAL A 949 -2.62 25.22 -25.73
CA VAL A 949 -2.29 23.79 -25.58
C VAL A 949 -3.05 23.21 -24.39
N ALA A 950 -3.84 22.17 -24.63
CA ALA A 950 -4.65 21.52 -23.59
C ALA A 950 -4.59 19.98 -23.67
N GLY A 951 -3.91 19.36 -22.70
CA GLY A 951 -3.81 17.90 -22.60
C GLY A 951 -4.77 17.23 -21.62
N SER A 952 -5.33 17.99 -20.68
CA SER A 952 -6.10 17.46 -19.54
C SER A 952 -7.53 17.03 -19.91
N TYR A 953 -8.00 15.92 -19.32
CA TYR A 953 -9.40 15.46 -19.36
C TYR A 953 -10.06 15.63 -17.99
N VAL A 954 -10.42 16.86 -17.65
CA VAL A 954 -11.13 17.21 -16.41
C VAL A 954 -12.41 17.95 -16.79
N PRO A 955 -13.58 17.70 -16.15
CA PRO A 955 -14.85 18.31 -16.53
C PRO A 955 -14.79 19.82 -16.72
N LYS A 956 -14.10 20.53 -15.82
CA LYS A 956 -13.92 21.99 -15.90
C LYS A 956 -13.12 22.42 -17.13
N THR A 957 -12.02 21.73 -17.43
CA THR A 957 -11.23 21.98 -18.65
C THR A 957 -12.07 21.75 -19.90
N THR A 958 -12.87 20.67 -19.93
CA THR A 958 -13.77 20.38 -21.06
C THR A 958 -14.81 21.49 -21.25
N ALA A 959 -15.42 21.98 -20.17
CA ALA A 959 -16.38 23.09 -20.24
C ALA A 959 -15.72 24.38 -20.78
N GLN A 960 -14.51 24.71 -20.31
CA GLN A 960 -13.77 25.89 -20.77
C GLN A 960 -13.33 25.80 -22.23
N LEU A 961 -12.90 24.62 -22.71
CA LEU A 961 -12.57 24.40 -24.11
C LEU A 961 -13.81 24.49 -25.01
N LYS A 962 -14.96 23.98 -24.54
CA LYS A 962 -16.24 24.12 -25.24
C LYS A 962 -16.63 25.60 -25.40
N ALA A 963 -16.60 26.37 -24.32
CA ALA A 963 -16.90 27.80 -24.36
C ALA A 963 -15.94 28.58 -25.28
N LEU A 964 -14.64 28.25 -25.27
CA LEU A 964 -13.65 28.84 -26.18
C LEU A 964 -14.02 28.60 -27.65
N ARG A 965 -14.35 27.35 -28.01
CA ARG A 965 -14.72 26.98 -29.39
C ARG A 965 -16.02 27.66 -29.83
N GLU A 966 -17.03 27.70 -28.96
CA GLU A 966 -18.32 28.33 -29.25
C GLU A 966 -18.19 29.85 -29.40
N LYS A 967 -17.43 30.52 -28.52
CA LYS A 967 -17.29 31.99 -28.56
C LYS A 967 -16.39 32.48 -29.69
N ARG A 968 -15.35 31.73 -30.09
CA ARG A 968 -14.40 32.17 -31.13
C ARG A 968 -14.74 31.68 -32.53
N GLY A 969 -15.51 30.59 -32.67
CA GLY A 969 -15.97 30.09 -33.97
C GLY A 969 -14.84 29.99 -35.00
N ASP A 970 -15.07 30.54 -36.20
CA ASP A 970 -14.14 30.48 -37.33
C ASP A 970 -12.82 31.27 -37.11
N GLN A 971 -12.75 32.12 -36.08
CA GLN A 971 -11.53 32.85 -35.74
C GLN A 971 -10.47 31.98 -35.04
N LEU A 972 -10.85 30.78 -34.57
CA LEU A 972 -9.98 29.84 -33.87
C LEU A 972 -9.78 28.58 -34.73
N SER A 973 -8.52 28.29 -35.08
CA SER A 973 -8.19 27.00 -35.70
C SER A 973 -8.09 25.94 -34.61
N VAL A 974 -8.86 24.86 -34.72
CA VAL A 974 -8.83 23.76 -33.74
C VAL A 974 -8.15 22.55 -34.36
N ILE A 975 -7.02 22.15 -33.77
CA ILE A 975 -6.27 20.95 -34.15
C ILE A 975 -6.48 19.94 -33.02
N GLU A 976 -7.18 18.85 -33.34
CA GLU A 976 -7.40 17.77 -32.40
C GLU A 976 -6.36 16.67 -32.61
N LEU A 977 -5.57 16.37 -31.57
CA LEU A 977 -4.65 15.24 -31.55
C LEU A 977 -5.43 13.99 -31.13
N ASP A 978 -5.63 13.08 -32.07
CA ASP A 978 -6.26 11.79 -31.78
C ASP A 978 -5.40 10.95 -30.82
N VAL A 979 -5.89 10.77 -29.60
CA VAL A 979 -5.20 9.98 -28.57
C VAL A 979 -5.02 8.53 -29.02
N ALA A 980 -5.94 7.95 -29.80
CA ALA A 980 -5.81 6.57 -30.28
C ALA A 980 -4.59 6.43 -31.22
N GLY A 981 -4.42 7.38 -32.14
CA GLY A 981 -3.23 7.48 -32.99
C GLY A 981 -1.94 7.71 -32.21
N LEU A 982 -1.96 8.56 -31.17
CA LEU A 982 -0.79 8.84 -30.32
C LEU A 982 -0.31 7.62 -29.51
N ILE A 983 -1.19 6.66 -29.22
CA ILE A 983 -0.84 5.48 -28.41
C ILE A 983 -0.52 4.24 -29.25
N ALA A 984 -0.85 4.26 -30.55
CA ALA A 984 -0.75 3.11 -31.45
C ALA A 984 0.70 2.64 -31.70
N SER A 985 1.60 3.56 -32.06
CA SER A 985 3.05 3.31 -32.19
C SER A 985 3.84 4.61 -32.04
N ALA A 986 5.16 4.52 -31.83
CA ALA A 986 6.01 5.70 -31.74
C ALA A 986 6.06 6.49 -33.06
N GLU A 987 6.08 5.79 -34.19
CA GLU A 987 6.09 6.37 -35.53
C GLU A 987 4.78 7.08 -35.85
N ALA A 988 3.64 6.49 -35.46
CA ALA A 988 2.32 7.11 -35.62
C ALA A 988 2.19 8.38 -34.76
N ALA A 989 2.66 8.31 -33.51
CA ALA A 989 2.66 9.47 -32.62
C ALA A 989 3.52 10.62 -33.17
N GLU A 990 4.72 10.33 -33.67
CA GLU A 990 5.60 11.34 -34.27
C GLU A 990 4.97 11.95 -35.54
N ALA A 991 4.40 11.13 -36.43
CA ALA A 991 3.75 11.61 -37.65
C ALA A 991 2.55 12.52 -37.37
N VAL A 992 1.66 12.13 -36.45
CA VAL A 992 0.50 12.94 -36.03
C VAL A 992 0.97 14.26 -35.41
N THR A 993 1.99 14.21 -34.56
CA THR A 993 2.53 15.38 -33.87
C THR A 993 3.17 16.37 -34.84
N LEU A 994 4.00 15.89 -35.78
CA LEU A 994 4.65 16.74 -36.78
C LEU A 994 3.66 17.38 -37.75
N ALA A 995 2.63 16.63 -38.18
CA ALA A 995 1.57 17.17 -39.02
C ALA A 995 0.81 18.30 -38.30
N ALA A 996 0.42 18.07 -37.03
CA ALA A 996 -0.25 19.07 -36.21
C ALA A 996 0.64 20.30 -35.92
N ALA A 997 1.94 20.12 -35.69
CA ALA A 997 2.89 21.22 -35.51
C ALA A 997 3.08 22.05 -36.79
N SER A 998 3.11 21.40 -37.96
CA SER A 998 3.16 22.06 -39.25
C SER A 998 1.91 22.89 -39.50
N GLU A 999 0.73 22.30 -39.32
CA GLU A 999 -0.55 23.01 -39.46
C GLU A 999 -0.66 24.18 -38.48
N ALA A 1000 -0.31 23.95 -37.20
CA ALA A 1000 -0.28 25.02 -36.20
C ALA A 1000 0.65 26.17 -36.63
N SER A 1001 1.84 25.85 -37.13
CA SER A 1001 2.81 26.84 -37.61
C SER A 1001 2.25 27.66 -38.79
N GLU A 1002 1.61 27.02 -39.76
CA GLU A 1002 0.99 27.69 -40.91
C GLU A 1002 -0.13 28.65 -40.48
N LYS A 1003 -1.02 28.19 -39.60
CA LYS A 1003 -2.15 28.99 -39.08
C LYS A 1003 -1.69 30.17 -38.22
N ILE A 1004 -0.71 29.93 -37.35
CA ILE A 1004 -0.09 30.98 -36.54
C ILE A 1004 0.58 32.02 -37.45
N ALA A 1005 1.31 31.61 -38.49
CA ALA A 1005 1.93 32.53 -39.45
C ALA A 1005 0.88 33.36 -40.21
N ALA A 1006 -0.30 32.81 -40.45
CA ALA A 1006 -1.43 33.51 -41.06
C ALA A 1006 -2.16 34.48 -40.10
N GLY A 1007 -1.75 34.57 -38.83
CA GLY A 1007 -2.35 35.45 -37.83
C GLY A 1007 -3.57 34.86 -37.10
N GLN A 1008 -3.87 33.58 -37.32
CA GLN A 1008 -5.01 32.90 -36.68
C GLN A 1008 -4.58 32.24 -35.36
N ASP A 1009 -5.37 32.41 -34.30
CA ASP A 1009 -5.13 31.71 -33.02
C ASP A 1009 -5.41 30.21 -33.18
N VAL A 1010 -4.56 29.36 -32.59
CA VAL A 1010 -4.63 27.90 -32.72
C VAL A 1010 -4.86 27.25 -31.36
N LEU A 1011 -5.91 26.44 -31.25
CA LEU A 1011 -6.11 25.52 -30.15
C LEU A 1011 -5.64 24.12 -30.56
N VAL A 1012 -4.61 23.62 -29.88
CA VAL A 1012 -4.21 22.22 -29.92
C VAL A 1012 -4.75 21.53 -28.68
N MET A 1013 -5.60 20.53 -28.87
CA MET A 1013 -6.16 19.74 -27.79
C MET A 1013 -6.13 18.25 -28.13
N THR A 1014 -6.08 17.38 -27.12
CA THR A 1014 -6.27 15.94 -27.37
C THR A 1014 -7.74 15.61 -27.69
N SER A 1015 -8.02 14.45 -28.28
CA SER A 1015 -9.39 13.98 -28.46
C SER A 1015 -10.14 13.84 -27.13
N ARG A 1016 -11.46 14.03 -27.16
CA ARG A 1016 -12.32 14.08 -25.96
C ARG A 1016 -12.97 12.74 -25.62
N ASP A 1017 -12.61 11.68 -26.32
CA ASP A 1017 -12.93 10.33 -25.88
C ASP A 1017 -11.96 9.95 -24.76
N LEU A 1018 -12.50 9.61 -23.59
CA LEU A 1018 -11.67 9.20 -22.46
C LEU A 1018 -11.10 7.80 -22.73
N ILE A 1019 -9.94 7.76 -23.39
CA ILE A 1019 -9.19 6.52 -23.61
C ILE A 1019 -8.51 6.15 -22.30
N LYS A 1020 -9.22 5.35 -21.50
CA LYS A 1020 -8.65 4.73 -20.31
C LYS A 1020 -7.82 3.53 -20.72
N GLY A 1021 -6.65 3.42 -20.12
CA GLY A 1021 -5.96 2.14 -20.09
C GLY A 1021 -6.78 1.13 -19.29
N HIS A 1022 -6.45 -0.14 -19.43
CA HIS A 1022 -7.10 -1.23 -18.68
C HIS A 1022 -6.70 -1.23 -17.19
N ASP A 1023 -5.77 -0.36 -16.79
CA ASP A 1023 -5.35 -0.12 -15.42
C ASP A 1023 -4.86 1.35 -15.23
N ALA A 1024 -4.42 1.69 -14.01
CA ALA A 1024 -3.91 3.02 -13.70
C ALA A 1024 -2.55 3.31 -14.37
N LEU A 1025 -1.69 2.31 -14.57
CA LEU A 1025 -0.36 2.49 -15.17
C LEU A 1025 -0.45 2.72 -16.68
N SER A 1026 -1.31 2.00 -17.37
CA SER A 1026 -1.64 2.19 -18.77
C SER A 1026 -2.34 3.53 -18.98
N SER A 1027 -3.25 3.95 -18.07
CA SER A 1027 -3.82 5.31 -18.10
C SER A 1027 -2.76 6.40 -17.87
N LEU A 1028 -1.80 6.18 -16.97
CA LEU A 1028 -0.67 7.08 -16.73
C LEU A 1028 0.31 7.09 -17.91
N ASN A 1029 0.56 5.95 -18.55
CA ASN A 1029 1.39 5.82 -19.75
C ASN A 1029 0.73 6.52 -20.95
N ILE A 1030 -0.59 6.42 -21.10
CA ILE A 1030 -1.36 7.21 -22.07
C ILE A 1030 -1.21 8.70 -21.77
N GLY A 1031 -1.36 9.12 -20.51
CA GLY A 1031 -1.12 10.50 -20.08
C GLY A 1031 0.30 10.99 -20.36
N SER A 1032 1.31 10.15 -20.14
CA SER A 1032 2.74 10.44 -20.43
C SER A 1032 3.01 10.55 -21.93
N LYS A 1033 2.48 9.63 -22.74
CA LYS A 1033 2.54 9.70 -24.21
C LYS A 1033 1.87 10.97 -24.76
N VAL A 1034 0.71 11.32 -24.21
CA VAL A 1034 0.01 12.57 -24.54
C VAL A 1034 0.82 13.79 -24.16
N ALA A 1035 1.38 13.83 -22.94
CA ALA A 1035 2.23 14.94 -22.51
C ALA A 1035 3.48 15.07 -23.39
N HIS A 1036 4.12 13.94 -23.74
CA HIS A 1036 5.26 13.90 -24.65
C HIS A 1036 4.91 14.42 -26.05
N ALA A 1037 3.78 14.01 -26.61
CA ALA A 1037 3.31 14.50 -27.91
C ALA A 1037 3.04 16.01 -27.89
N LEU A 1038 2.44 16.54 -26.84
CA LEU A 1038 2.21 17.99 -26.69
C LEU A 1038 3.51 18.77 -26.53
N VAL A 1039 4.49 18.24 -25.78
CA VAL A 1039 5.84 18.81 -25.68
C VAL A 1039 6.50 18.85 -27.05
N ARG A 1040 6.50 17.70 -27.74
CA ARG A 1040 7.09 17.55 -29.07
C ARG A 1040 6.44 18.49 -30.08
N LEU A 1041 5.11 18.68 -30.01
CA LEU A 1041 4.40 19.66 -30.83
C LEU A 1041 4.94 21.09 -30.59
N VAL A 1042 5.07 21.50 -29.33
CA VAL A 1042 5.59 22.84 -29.00
C VAL A 1042 7.04 23.03 -29.45
N GLU A 1043 7.87 21.98 -29.35
CA GLU A 1043 9.24 21.98 -29.88
C GLU A 1043 9.31 22.11 -31.40
N GLU A 1044 8.29 21.67 -32.13
CA GLU A 1044 8.27 21.65 -33.59
C GLU A 1044 7.54 22.86 -34.18
N VAL A 1045 6.69 23.56 -33.42
CA VAL A 1045 6.11 24.84 -33.83
C VAL A 1045 7.23 25.86 -34.05
N CYS A 1046 7.55 26.12 -35.31
CA CYS A 1046 8.71 26.90 -35.74
C CYS A 1046 8.42 28.41 -35.87
N VAL A 1047 7.14 28.78 -35.91
CA VAL A 1047 6.68 30.16 -35.94
C VAL A 1047 6.52 30.67 -34.52
N ARG A 1048 7.04 31.87 -34.24
CA ARG A 1048 6.92 32.52 -32.95
C ARG A 1048 5.48 32.96 -32.68
N PRO A 1049 4.74 32.34 -31.72
CA PRO A 1049 3.38 32.75 -31.41
C PRO A 1049 3.36 34.10 -30.70
N ARG A 1050 2.24 34.80 -30.79
CA ARG A 1050 2.01 36.07 -30.09
C ARG A 1050 1.89 35.90 -28.57
N TYR A 1051 1.30 34.79 -28.15
CA TYR A 1051 1.20 34.34 -26.76
C TYR A 1051 1.06 32.81 -26.75
N ILE A 1052 1.35 32.19 -25.61
CA ILE A 1052 1.15 30.75 -25.38
C ILE A 1052 0.30 30.57 -24.11
N ILE A 1053 -0.76 29.79 -24.20
CA ILE A 1053 -1.58 29.37 -23.05
C ILE A 1053 -1.47 27.86 -22.90
N ALA A 1054 -0.94 27.39 -21.78
CA ALA A 1054 -0.97 25.97 -21.43
C ALA A 1054 -2.02 25.74 -20.34
N LYS A 1055 -2.87 24.72 -20.53
CA LYS A 1055 -3.96 24.43 -19.60
C LYS A 1055 -3.82 23.08 -18.90
N GLY A 1056 -3.80 23.13 -17.57
CA GLY A 1056 -3.60 22.02 -16.65
C GLY A 1056 -2.19 22.01 -16.06
N GLY A 1057 -2.03 21.53 -14.82
CA GLY A 1057 -0.75 21.56 -14.09
C GLY A 1057 0.38 20.86 -14.87
N ILE A 1058 0.22 19.58 -15.18
CA ILE A 1058 1.23 18.80 -15.93
C ILE A 1058 1.52 19.41 -17.31
N THR A 1059 0.48 19.72 -18.09
CA THR A 1059 0.63 20.34 -19.42
C THR A 1059 1.40 21.67 -19.33
N SER A 1060 1.12 22.49 -18.31
CA SER A 1060 1.82 23.76 -18.12
C SER A 1060 3.26 23.58 -17.65
N SER A 1061 3.55 22.55 -16.86
CA SER A 1061 4.90 22.26 -16.38
C SER A 1061 5.77 21.79 -17.54
N ASP A 1062 5.30 20.78 -18.27
CA ASP A 1062 6.03 20.16 -19.36
C ASP A 1062 6.19 21.09 -20.55
N THR A 1063 5.18 21.93 -20.85
CA THR A 1063 5.29 22.95 -21.89
C THR A 1063 6.36 23.98 -21.54
N ALA A 1064 6.44 24.46 -20.29
CA ALA A 1064 7.46 25.42 -19.88
C ALA A 1064 8.87 24.80 -19.85
N THR A 1065 9.01 23.66 -19.18
CA THR A 1065 10.32 23.04 -18.88
C THR A 1065 10.92 22.27 -20.06
N LYS A 1066 10.10 21.55 -20.82
CA LYS A 1066 10.56 20.67 -21.91
C LYS A 1066 10.29 21.27 -23.29
N GLY A 1067 9.07 21.80 -23.51
CA GLY A 1067 8.67 22.36 -24.80
C GLY A 1067 9.37 23.69 -25.11
N LEU A 1068 9.30 24.62 -24.16
CA LEU A 1068 9.91 25.96 -24.26
C LEU A 1068 11.33 26.00 -23.69
N LYS A 1069 11.75 24.98 -22.92
CA LYS A 1069 13.11 24.86 -22.37
C LYS A 1069 13.50 26.05 -21.47
N MET A 1070 12.53 26.58 -20.74
CA MET A 1070 12.76 27.62 -19.72
C MET A 1070 13.56 27.02 -18.57
N LYS A 1071 14.67 27.65 -18.19
CA LYS A 1071 15.38 27.34 -16.93
C LYS A 1071 14.98 28.31 -15.83
N ARG A 1072 14.65 29.55 -16.20
CA ARG A 1072 14.08 30.58 -15.35
C ARG A 1072 12.98 31.32 -16.08
N ALA A 1073 11.91 31.67 -15.36
CA ALA A 1073 10.93 32.65 -15.83
C ALA A 1073 10.60 33.68 -14.74
N ARG A 1074 10.19 34.86 -15.17
CA ARG A 1074 9.65 35.91 -14.31
C ARG A 1074 8.12 35.80 -14.32
N VAL A 1075 7.51 35.71 -13.14
CA VAL A 1075 6.07 35.90 -12.98
C VAL A 1075 5.80 37.39 -13.06
N VAL A 1076 5.12 37.83 -14.11
CA VAL A 1076 4.85 39.27 -14.34
C VAL A 1076 3.49 39.70 -13.82
N GLY A 1077 2.61 38.74 -13.53
CA GLY A 1077 1.26 39.00 -13.02
C GLY A 1077 0.32 37.85 -13.32
N GLN A 1078 -0.94 38.20 -13.62
CA GLN A 1078 -1.99 37.23 -13.93
C GLN A 1078 -2.66 37.60 -15.26
N ALA A 1079 -3.10 36.60 -16.03
CA ALA A 1079 -3.93 36.80 -17.23
C ALA A 1079 -5.43 36.87 -16.89
N ALA A 1080 -5.82 36.29 -15.76
CA ALA A 1080 -7.13 36.39 -15.12
C ALA A 1080 -6.96 36.07 -13.62
N PRO A 1081 -7.92 36.39 -12.73
CA PRO A 1081 -7.79 36.10 -11.31
C PRO A 1081 -7.41 34.63 -11.05
N GLY A 1082 -6.24 34.42 -10.44
CA GLY A 1082 -5.70 33.08 -10.15
C GLY A 1082 -5.15 32.31 -11.37
N VAL A 1083 -4.87 32.99 -12.49
CA VAL A 1083 -4.26 32.43 -13.71
C VAL A 1083 -2.89 33.11 -13.92
N PRO A 1084 -1.78 32.51 -13.44
CA PRO A 1084 -0.46 33.13 -13.52
C PRO A 1084 0.03 33.36 -14.94
N LEU A 1085 0.84 34.41 -15.08
CA LEU A 1085 1.46 34.83 -16.33
C LEU A 1085 2.98 34.95 -16.14
N TRP A 1086 3.72 34.21 -16.96
CA TRP A 1086 5.17 34.15 -16.94
C TRP A 1086 5.76 34.77 -18.21
N LYS A 1087 7.00 35.23 -18.08
CA LYS A 1087 7.84 35.67 -19.19
C LYS A 1087 9.25 35.14 -19.00
N CYS A 1088 9.81 34.52 -20.04
CA CYS A 1088 11.18 34.02 -20.02
C CYS A 1088 11.99 34.70 -21.12
N ASP A 1089 12.97 35.51 -20.73
CA ASP A 1089 13.86 36.23 -21.64
C ASP A 1089 15.24 35.56 -21.77
N GLU A 1090 15.38 34.28 -21.40
CA GLU A 1090 16.64 33.53 -21.56
C GLU A 1090 16.89 33.14 -23.01
N GLU A 1091 18.16 33.09 -23.44
CA GLU A 1091 18.53 32.67 -24.79
C GLU A 1091 18.26 31.18 -25.06
N THR A 1092 18.29 30.35 -24.02
CA THR A 1092 17.98 28.93 -24.12
C THR A 1092 16.50 28.63 -24.30
N SER A 1093 15.64 29.63 -24.09
CA SER A 1093 14.18 29.48 -24.17
C SER A 1093 13.68 29.63 -25.60
N ARG A 1094 12.91 28.63 -26.05
CA ARG A 1094 12.21 28.70 -27.33
C ARG A 1094 11.14 29.79 -27.23
N HIS A 1095 10.98 30.57 -28.30
CA HIS A 1095 10.05 31.70 -28.34
C HIS A 1095 10.32 32.72 -27.22
N ARG A 1096 11.61 33.00 -26.96
CA ARG A 1096 12.11 33.98 -25.97
C ARG A 1096 11.24 35.23 -25.84
N GLY A 1097 10.75 35.53 -24.66
CA GLY A 1097 9.96 36.73 -24.34
C GLY A 1097 8.49 36.66 -24.76
N VAL A 1098 8.02 35.52 -25.29
CA VAL A 1098 6.58 35.31 -25.53
C VAL A 1098 5.86 35.16 -24.19
N PRO A 1099 4.75 35.88 -23.97
CA PRO A 1099 3.92 35.74 -22.78
C PRO A 1099 3.39 34.31 -22.64
N TYR A 1100 3.61 33.70 -21.47
CA TYR A 1100 3.24 32.31 -21.18
C TYR A 1100 2.22 32.27 -20.05
N VAL A 1101 0.98 31.90 -20.37
CA VAL A 1101 -0.11 31.78 -19.41
C VAL A 1101 -0.14 30.36 -18.86
N VAL A 1102 0.06 30.23 -17.55
CA VAL A 1102 -0.11 28.98 -16.80
C VAL A 1102 -1.55 28.90 -16.35
N PHE A 1103 -2.40 28.15 -17.06
CA PHE A 1103 -3.82 28.07 -16.76
C PHE A 1103 -4.13 26.86 -15.87
N PRO A 1104 -4.49 27.04 -14.58
CA PRO A 1104 -4.80 25.92 -13.68
C PRO A 1104 -6.01 25.10 -14.13
N GLY A 1105 -6.05 23.82 -13.76
CA GLY A 1105 -7.15 22.92 -14.14
C GLY A 1105 -8.50 23.25 -13.48
N ASN A 1106 -8.49 23.92 -12.33
CA ASN A 1106 -9.64 24.08 -11.42
C ASN A 1106 -9.92 25.53 -11.01
N VAL A 1107 -9.47 26.51 -11.80
CA VAL A 1107 -9.67 27.95 -11.55
C VAL A 1107 -10.40 28.60 -12.74
N GLY A 1108 -11.15 29.66 -12.46
CA GLY A 1108 -11.92 30.43 -13.44
C GLY A 1108 -13.35 29.92 -13.66
N SER A 1109 -14.18 30.76 -14.29
CA SER A 1109 -15.49 30.37 -14.80
C SER A 1109 -15.34 29.51 -16.06
N ASP A 1110 -16.45 28.99 -16.58
CA ASP A 1110 -16.43 28.24 -17.85
C ASP A 1110 -16.00 29.14 -19.03
N GLU A 1111 -16.08 30.45 -18.87
CA GLU A 1111 -15.80 31.43 -19.94
C GLU A 1111 -14.38 32.01 -19.89
N THR A 1112 -13.69 31.92 -18.75
CA THR A 1112 -12.42 32.63 -18.51
C THR A 1112 -11.36 32.37 -19.58
N LEU A 1113 -11.22 31.14 -20.09
CA LEU A 1113 -10.27 30.84 -21.16
C LEU A 1113 -10.63 31.56 -22.47
N ALA A 1114 -11.91 31.57 -22.83
CA ALA A 1114 -12.40 32.24 -24.02
C ALA A 1114 -12.19 33.75 -23.93
N ASP A 1115 -12.41 34.32 -22.75
CA ASP A 1115 -12.27 35.75 -22.50
C ASP A 1115 -10.80 36.20 -22.59
N ILE A 1116 -9.85 35.43 -22.04
CA ILE A 1116 -8.40 35.70 -22.21
C ILE A 1116 -8.02 35.64 -23.68
N VAL A 1117 -8.38 34.57 -24.38
CA VAL A 1117 -8.03 34.37 -25.80
C VAL A 1117 -8.62 35.50 -26.66
N LYS A 1118 -9.86 35.91 -26.41
CA LYS A 1118 -10.48 37.07 -27.08
C LYS A 1118 -9.75 38.37 -26.79
N ALA A 1119 -9.41 38.64 -25.53
CA ALA A 1119 -8.72 39.88 -25.16
C ALA A 1119 -7.32 39.97 -25.79
N TRP A 1120 -6.68 38.83 -26.07
CA TRP A 1120 -5.29 38.76 -26.53
C TRP A 1120 -5.14 38.52 -28.05
N SER A 1121 -6.24 38.29 -28.78
CA SER A 1121 -6.23 38.05 -30.23
C SER A 1121 -6.03 39.32 -31.08
N GLY A 1122 -6.06 40.51 -30.46
CA GLY A 1122 -5.84 41.79 -31.14
C GLY A 1122 -7.04 42.31 -31.93
N GLU A 1123 -8.23 41.72 -31.77
CA GLU A 1123 -9.48 42.29 -32.30
C GLU A 1123 -9.89 43.48 -31.40
N SER A 1124 -9.92 44.68 -31.96
CA SER A 1124 -10.54 45.83 -31.30
C SER A 1124 -11.99 45.51 -30.96
N ALA A 1125 -12.36 45.72 -29.69
CA ALA A 1125 -13.67 45.50 -29.11
C ALA A 1125 -14.85 46.05 -29.94
#